data_AF-A0A9F5MX08-F1
#
_entry.id   AF-A0A9F5MX08-F1
#
_cell.length_a   1.000
_cell.length_b   1.000
_cell.length_c   1.000
_cell.angle_alpha   90.00
_cell.angle_beta   90.00
_cell.angle_gamma   90.00
#
_symmetry.space_group_name_H-M   'P 1'
#
loop_
_entity.id
_entity.type
_entity.pdbx_description
1 polymer ?
#
loop_
_entity_poly.entity_id
_entity_poly.type
_entity_poly.pdbx_seq_one_letter_code
_entity_poly.pdbx_strand_id
1 'polypeptide(L)'
;MSVNATESDIPRFFVGGEDGEELLDRARTSDFVSFYDHEEDDEYDSPPERQIMVGICSMAKKSKSKPMNEILERLSMFKYITVVIFEEDIILNEPVENWPLCDCLISFHSKGFPLDKAVAYSKLRNPFVINDLNMQYHIQDRREVYSILKDEGILLPRYAVLNRDPNNPQECSLIEGEDHVEVNGEIFQKPFVEKPVSAEDHNVYIYYPTSAGGGSQRLFRKIGSRSSVYSPESNVRKTGSYIYEEFMPTDGTDVKVYTVGPDYAHAEARKSPALDGKVERDSEGKEVRYPVILNAREKLIAWKVCLAFKQTVCGFDLLRANGQSYVCDVNGFSFVKNSMKYYDDCAKILGNMVMRELAPQFQIPWSIPLEAEDIPIVPTTSGTMMELRCVIAVIRHGDRTPKQKMKMEVKHQKFFDLFEKCNGYKSGKLKLKKPKQLQEVLDIARQLLIELGQNNDSEIEENKSKLEQLKTVLEMYGHFSGINRKVQLTYLPHGCPKTSSEEEDNHKEEPSLLLVLKWGGELTPAGRVQAEELGRAFRCMYPGGQGDYAGFPGCGLLRLHSTYRHDLKIYASDEGRVQMTAAAFAKGLLALEGELTPILVQMVKSANMNGLLDSDSDSLSSCQHRVKARLNEILQRDRDFTSEDYEKLTPSGSISLIKSMQVIKNPIKTCDKVYSLIQSLTSQIKQRMEDPKFADIQLYHSETLELMLRRWAKLEKDFKTKNGKYDISKIPDIYDCIKYDVQHNVSLKLENTMELYRLSKALADIVIPQEYGITEAEKLEIAKGYCNPLLRKIRSDLQRTQDDDTVNKLHPLYSSGVMSPERHVRTRLYFTSESHVHSLLSTLRYGSLCDASKDEQWKRAMDYLNVVSELNYMTQIVIMLYEDPNKEVSSEERFHVELHFSPGAKGCEEDKNLPSGFGYRPASRENDDSKKTSHRNENDEDPHAYKRDETDRSIMMFKPMVSDPIHIHRKSPLSRPRKIGSVEAPSENNSLFRPPRTIVEQKTSSIGSHCASLFSTSVLGGSSSAPNLQDYARTHRKKLTSSGCIDDTTRGSAVKRFSITFARHPTNEHPDLFRCWSVSSEGFLGSSGFELYSMVPSICPLETLHNSLSLKQVDEFLASITASTSCENFPQTSTASFRSPSFLDAISERKCSLNTYTPAKIQPTSFEDFAGRRSVERSPSGPTGSSVPDI
;
A
#
# COMPACT_ATOMS: atom_id res chain seq x y z
N MET A 1 -64.12 6.71 43.36
CA MET A 1 -65.10 7.51 44.14
C MET A 1 -64.40 8.75 44.66
N SER A 2 -65.12 9.85 44.93
CA SER A 2 -64.72 11.05 45.72
C SER A 2 -63.24 11.51 45.61
N VAL A 3 -62.83 12.50 44.80
CA VAL A 3 -63.27 13.91 44.59
C VAL A 3 -62.76 14.88 45.68
N ASN A 4 -61.99 15.89 45.23
CA ASN A 4 -61.57 17.15 45.90
C ASN A 4 -60.66 17.01 47.15
N ALA A 5 -59.80 17.97 47.53
CA ALA A 5 -59.42 19.30 47.01
C ALA A 5 -58.02 19.66 47.60
N THR A 6 -57.18 20.62 47.18
CA THR A 6 -56.97 21.53 46.01
C THR A 6 -55.51 22.09 46.18
N GLU A 7 -54.90 23.17 45.66
CA GLU A 7 -54.97 24.32 44.68
C GLU A 7 -53.49 24.85 44.63
N SER A 8 -52.92 25.75 43.82
CA SER A 8 -53.18 26.53 42.58
C SER A 8 -51.86 27.29 42.26
N ASP A 9 -51.40 27.61 41.05
CA ASP A 9 -51.90 27.40 39.68
C ASP A 9 -50.74 27.48 38.64
N ILE A 10 -51.05 27.32 37.34
CA ILE A 10 -50.15 27.44 36.17
C ILE A 10 -50.66 28.62 35.27
N PRO A 11 -50.33 28.85 33.97
CA PRO A 11 -49.14 28.53 33.13
C PRO A 11 -48.62 29.66 32.17
N ARG A 12 -47.36 29.49 31.70
CA ARG A 12 -46.84 29.68 30.30
C ARG A 12 -46.85 31.04 29.54
N PHE A 13 -45.68 31.31 28.93
CA PHE A 13 -45.39 31.90 27.59
C PHE A 13 -46.02 33.23 27.11
N PHE A 14 -45.18 34.14 26.58
CA PHE A 14 -45.42 34.79 25.28
C PHE A 14 -44.11 35.19 24.57
N VAL A 15 -44.20 35.78 23.36
CA VAL A 15 -43.09 36.01 22.39
C VAL A 15 -43.12 37.44 21.82
N GLY A 16 -41.92 38.02 21.59
CA GLY A 16 -41.68 39.04 20.55
C GLY A 16 -41.68 40.52 20.98
N GLY A 17 -40.93 41.35 20.23
CA GLY A 17 -40.86 42.81 20.35
C GLY A 17 -39.51 43.36 19.86
N GLU A 18 -39.52 44.33 18.94
CA GLU A 18 -38.34 44.95 18.30
C GLU A 18 -38.23 46.46 18.63
N ASP A 19 -37.11 47.07 18.21
CA ASP A 19 -36.82 48.50 18.01
C ASP A 19 -36.69 49.48 19.21
N GLY A 20 -35.72 50.40 19.06
CA GLY A 20 -35.43 51.52 19.96
C GLY A 20 -34.00 52.08 19.79
N GLU A 21 -33.85 53.25 19.18
CA GLU A 21 -32.57 53.90 18.87
C GLU A 21 -32.06 54.89 19.96
N GLU A 22 -30.88 55.48 19.67
CA GLU A 22 -30.38 56.82 20.08
C GLU A 22 -29.44 57.02 21.31
N LEU A 23 -28.17 57.31 20.95
CA LEU A 23 -27.38 58.52 21.31
C LEU A 23 -26.78 58.79 22.72
N LEU A 24 -25.43 58.95 22.72
CA LEU A 24 -24.62 60.05 23.33
C LEU A 24 -24.58 60.22 24.88
N ASP A 25 -23.58 60.87 25.52
CA ASP A 25 -22.22 61.28 25.13
C ASP A 25 -21.23 61.22 26.34
N ARG A 26 -20.08 60.55 26.16
CA ARG A 26 -18.71 61.11 26.35
C ARG A 26 -18.39 62.14 27.48
N ALA A 27 -17.59 61.68 28.46
CA ALA A 27 -16.57 62.49 29.16
C ALA A 27 -15.32 61.61 29.41
N ARG A 28 -14.15 61.90 28.82
CA ARG A 28 -13.09 62.82 29.29
C ARG A 28 -12.50 62.44 30.67
N THR A 29 -11.41 61.66 30.78
CA THR A 29 -9.96 61.91 30.46
C THR A 29 -9.14 62.54 31.59
N SER A 30 -8.20 61.79 32.17
CA SER A 30 -6.84 62.23 32.56
C SER A 30 -5.99 61.07 33.11
N ASP A 31 -4.72 60.99 32.68
CA ASP A 31 -3.47 60.57 33.36
C ASP A 31 -3.48 59.32 34.29
N PHE A 32 -2.67 58.26 34.15
CA PHE A 32 -1.23 58.06 33.81
C PHE A 32 -0.24 58.38 34.95
N VAL A 33 0.31 57.35 35.64
CA VAL A 33 1.74 57.13 36.02
C VAL A 33 1.95 56.01 37.09
N SER A 34 2.95 55.14 36.85
CA SER A 34 3.73 54.22 37.72
C SER A 34 3.13 53.39 38.88
N PHE A 35 3.09 52.06 38.67
CA PHE A 35 3.97 51.01 39.27
C PHE A 35 4.26 50.93 40.79
N TYR A 36 4.11 49.69 41.30
CA TYR A 36 4.43 49.15 42.64
C TYR A 36 3.56 49.72 43.80
N ASP A 37 3.12 48.92 44.78
CA ASP A 37 3.70 47.64 45.27
C ASP A 37 2.66 46.50 45.46
N HIS A 38 3.09 45.36 46.03
CA HIS A 38 2.30 44.16 46.31
C HIS A 38 1.10 44.34 47.25
N GLU A 39 -0.02 43.65 46.99
CA GLU A 39 -0.88 43.05 48.04
C GLU A 39 -1.69 41.84 47.50
N GLU A 40 -1.37 40.67 48.06
CA GLU A 40 -2.05 39.35 48.16
C GLU A 40 -3.10 38.88 47.12
N ASP A 41 -2.76 37.79 46.38
CA ASP A 41 -3.69 36.99 45.55
C ASP A 41 -4.59 36.09 46.42
N ASP A 42 -5.82 36.51 46.71
CA ASP A 42 -6.89 35.64 47.24
C ASP A 42 -7.41 34.72 46.11
N GLU A 43 -6.71 33.59 45.87
CA GLU A 43 -7.08 32.58 44.87
C GLU A 43 -8.39 31.87 45.29
N TYR A 44 -9.52 32.38 44.77
CA TYR A 44 -10.87 31.83 45.01
C TYR A 44 -10.98 30.38 44.51
N ASP A 45 -10.81 29.43 45.43
CA ASP A 45 -10.88 27.97 45.20
C ASP A 45 -12.25 27.57 44.62
N SER A 46 -12.30 27.52 43.30
CA SER A 46 -13.49 27.14 42.55
C SER A 46 -13.66 25.62 42.67
N PRO A 47 -14.82 25.13 43.13
CA PRO A 47 -14.98 23.72 43.48
C PRO A 47 -14.60 22.83 42.27
N PRO A 48 -13.78 21.77 42.49
CA PRO A 48 -13.13 21.05 41.40
C PRO A 48 -14.15 20.50 40.41
N GLU A 49 -13.94 20.80 39.12
CA GLU A 49 -14.85 20.38 38.04
C GLU A 49 -15.12 18.89 38.11
N ARG A 50 -16.40 18.53 38.31
CA ARG A 50 -16.85 17.18 38.67
C ARG A 50 -16.41 16.15 37.62
N GLN A 51 -15.35 15.41 37.96
CA GLN A 51 -14.74 14.38 37.11
C GLN A 51 -15.64 13.15 37.00
N ILE A 52 -15.65 12.54 35.82
CA ILE A 52 -16.18 11.20 35.57
C ILE A 52 -15.06 10.19 35.90
N MET A 53 -15.33 9.28 36.82
CA MET A 53 -14.37 8.31 37.33
C MET A 53 -14.43 7.02 36.51
N VAL A 54 -13.37 6.68 35.79
CA VAL A 54 -13.24 5.45 34.98
C VAL A 54 -12.41 4.41 35.73
N GLY A 55 -13.08 3.39 36.27
CA GLY A 55 -12.46 2.30 37.02
C GLY A 55 -11.94 1.18 36.11
N ILE A 56 -10.67 0.81 36.30
CA ILE A 56 -9.99 -0.27 35.57
C ILE A 56 -9.80 -1.46 36.51
N CYS A 57 -10.67 -2.47 36.40
CA CYS A 57 -10.66 -3.66 37.26
C CYS A 57 -10.19 -4.90 36.49
N SER A 58 -8.91 -5.22 36.60
CA SER A 58 -8.32 -6.45 36.05
C SER A 58 -7.01 -6.77 36.75
N MET A 59 -6.56 -8.03 36.67
CA MET A 59 -5.28 -8.49 37.21
C MET A 59 -4.12 -7.55 36.80
N ALA A 60 -3.16 -7.30 37.69
CA ALA A 60 -2.00 -6.43 37.49
C ALA A 60 -1.25 -6.72 36.18
N LYS A 61 -1.15 -8.00 35.80
CA LYS A 61 -0.56 -8.47 34.54
C LYS A 61 -1.26 -7.94 33.27
N LYS A 62 -2.50 -7.45 33.39
CA LYS A 62 -3.31 -6.81 32.35
C LYS A 62 -3.36 -5.29 32.55
N SER A 63 -3.71 -4.82 33.74
CA SER A 63 -3.86 -3.39 34.03
C SER A 63 -2.54 -2.61 33.96
N LYS A 64 -1.41 -3.22 34.31
CA LYS A 64 -0.06 -2.65 34.23
C LYS A 64 0.72 -3.12 33.00
N SER A 65 0.02 -3.48 31.93
CA SER A 65 0.63 -3.93 30.66
C SER A 65 0.81 -2.75 29.69
N LYS A 66 1.90 -2.74 28.90
CA LYS A 66 2.21 -1.62 28.00
C LYS A 66 1.01 -1.13 27.14
N PRO A 67 0.20 -1.99 26.49
CA PRO A 67 -0.97 -1.54 25.72
C PRO A 67 -2.05 -0.87 26.58
N MET A 68 -2.18 -1.26 27.86
CA MET A 68 -3.11 -0.61 28.78
C MET A 68 -2.60 0.78 29.16
N ASN A 69 -1.35 0.88 29.65
CA ASN A 69 -0.73 2.17 30.01
C ASN A 69 -0.85 3.20 28.88
N GLU A 70 -0.45 2.83 27.66
CA GLU A 70 -0.52 3.70 26.47
C GLU A 70 -1.94 4.21 26.18
N ILE A 71 -2.99 3.42 26.47
CA ILE A 71 -4.39 3.81 26.29
C ILE A 71 -4.90 4.65 27.47
N LEU A 72 -4.53 4.30 28.71
CA LEU A 72 -4.99 5.03 29.91
C LEU A 72 -4.34 6.42 30.04
N GLU A 73 -3.06 6.55 29.66
CA GLU A 73 -2.36 7.84 29.58
C GLU A 73 -3.07 8.80 28.61
N ARG A 74 -3.57 8.28 27.48
CA ARG A 74 -4.35 9.05 26.49
C ARG A 74 -5.79 9.31 26.93
N LEU A 75 -6.44 8.35 27.59
CA LEU A 75 -7.78 8.52 28.13
C LEU A 75 -7.82 9.60 29.22
N SER A 76 -6.74 9.71 30.01
CA SER A 76 -6.54 10.77 31.01
C SER A 76 -6.25 12.16 30.42
N MET A 77 -6.23 12.32 29.09
CA MET A 77 -6.14 13.63 28.43
C MET A 77 -7.53 14.27 28.20
N PHE A 78 -8.63 13.54 28.45
CA PHE A 78 -9.97 14.10 28.43
C PHE A 78 -10.21 14.92 29.71
N LYS A 79 -10.49 16.24 29.56
CA LYS A 79 -10.62 17.22 30.67
C LYS A 79 -11.50 16.76 31.86
N TYR A 80 -12.52 15.96 31.59
CA TYR A 80 -13.51 15.51 32.57
C TYR A 80 -13.42 14.01 32.92
N ILE A 81 -12.35 13.31 32.52
CA ILE A 81 -12.16 11.88 32.82
C ILE A 81 -10.95 11.68 33.72
N THR A 82 -11.18 11.09 34.89
CA THR A 82 -10.13 10.62 35.79
C THR A 82 -10.10 9.09 35.83
N VAL A 83 -8.95 8.50 35.56
CA VAL A 83 -8.76 7.04 35.52
C VAL A 83 -8.32 6.51 36.89
N VAL A 84 -8.98 5.47 37.39
CA VAL A 84 -8.62 4.78 38.64
C VAL A 84 -8.34 3.31 38.35
N ILE A 85 -7.11 2.85 38.60
CA ILE A 85 -6.75 1.44 38.48
C ILE A 85 -7.01 0.75 39.83
N PHE A 86 -7.78 -0.32 39.82
CA PHE A 86 -8.03 -1.12 41.03
C PHE A 86 -6.82 -2.05 41.23
N GLU A 87 -6.19 -2.00 42.40
CA GLU A 87 -5.02 -2.85 42.69
C GLU A 87 -5.41 -4.32 42.86
N GLU A 88 -4.54 -5.23 42.41
CA GLU A 88 -4.82 -6.67 42.39
C GLU A 88 -5.09 -7.24 43.79
N ASP A 89 -4.44 -6.69 44.82
CA ASP A 89 -4.67 -7.05 46.22
C ASP A 89 -6.10 -6.71 46.69
N ILE A 90 -6.62 -5.53 46.31
CA ILE A 90 -8.01 -5.12 46.59
C ILE A 90 -8.99 -6.02 45.82
N ILE A 91 -8.72 -6.28 44.54
CA ILE A 91 -9.56 -7.14 43.69
C ILE A 91 -9.66 -8.55 44.29
N LEU A 92 -8.56 -9.12 44.81
CA LEU A 92 -8.54 -10.46 45.39
C LEU A 92 -9.09 -10.49 46.81
N ASN A 93 -8.56 -9.67 47.72
CA ASN A 93 -8.70 -9.85 49.16
C ASN A 93 -9.80 -8.97 49.79
N GLU A 94 -9.98 -7.73 49.33
CA GLU A 94 -10.98 -6.82 49.90
C GLU A 94 -12.41 -7.12 49.41
N PRO A 95 -13.45 -6.96 50.26
CA PRO A 95 -14.84 -7.10 49.85
C PRO A 95 -15.26 -5.96 48.89
N VAL A 96 -16.29 -6.18 48.08
CA VAL A 96 -16.65 -5.30 46.94
C VAL A 96 -17.17 -3.93 47.38
N GLU A 97 -17.61 -3.83 48.62
CA GLU A 97 -18.00 -2.62 49.32
C GLU A 97 -16.80 -1.67 49.51
N ASN A 98 -15.59 -2.21 49.70
CA ASN A 98 -14.36 -1.46 49.93
C ASN A 98 -13.62 -1.09 48.62
N TRP A 99 -14.09 -1.55 47.46
CA TRP A 99 -13.46 -1.24 46.18
C TRP A 99 -13.64 0.25 45.80
N PRO A 100 -12.68 0.86 45.07
CA PRO A 100 -12.77 2.26 44.67
C PRO A 100 -14.04 2.55 43.87
N LEU A 101 -14.65 3.71 44.08
CA LEU A 101 -15.83 4.12 43.32
C LEU A 101 -15.46 4.51 41.89
N CYS A 102 -16.33 4.17 40.94
CA CYS A 102 -16.25 4.63 39.55
C CYS A 102 -17.64 4.76 38.93
N ASP A 103 -17.82 5.73 38.04
CA ASP A 103 -19.06 5.96 37.29
C ASP A 103 -19.09 5.13 36.00
N CYS A 104 -17.91 4.81 35.45
CA CYS A 104 -17.71 3.90 34.34
C CYS A 104 -16.76 2.76 34.76
N LEU A 105 -17.03 1.53 34.33
CA LEU A 105 -16.24 0.35 34.66
C LEU A 105 -15.71 -0.37 33.40
N ILE A 106 -14.39 -0.44 33.29
CA ILE A 106 -13.67 -1.30 32.35
C ILE A 106 -13.12 -2.49 33.14
N SER A 107 -13.82 -3.62 33.06
CA SER A 107 -13.51 -4.82 33.85
C SER A 107 -13.58 -6.08 33.01
N PHE A 108 -12.57 -6.95 33.12
CA PHE A 108 -12.47 -8.13 32.26
C PHE A 108 -11.69 -9.31 32.87
N HIS A 109 -12.23 -10.50 32.67
CA HIS A 109 -11.64 -11.76 33.14
C HIS A 109 -10.30 -12.10 32.45
N SER A 110 -9.43 -12.75 33.23
CA SER A 110 -8.43 -13.70 32.76
C SER A 110 -7.92 -14.50 33.94
N LYS A 111 -7.55 -15.78 33.72
CA LYS A 111 -6.99 -16.71 34.72
C LYS A 111 -6.49 -16.08 36.02
N GLY A 112 -7.28 -16.26 37.08
CA GLY A 112 -7.04 -15.75 38.43
C GLY A 112 -7.94 -14.57 38.84
N PHE A 113 -8.71 -13.99 37.92
CA PHE A 113 -9.61 -12.88 38.20
C PHE A 113 -10.95 -13.33 38.82
N PRO A 114 -11.38 -12.78 39.96
CA PRO A 114 -12.64 -13.15 40.61
C PRO A 114 -13.84 -12.46 39.94
N LEU A 115 -14.31 -13.02 38.82
CA LEU A 115 -15.40 -12.45 38.03
C LEU A 115 -16.70 -12.27 38.83
N ASP A 116 -16.99 -13.18 39.78
CA ASP A 116 -18.16 -13.07 40.67
C ASP A 116 -18.12 -11.78 41.52
N LYS A 117 -16.92 -11.39 42.01
CA LYS A 117 -16.74 -10.13 42.75
C LYS A 117 -16.92 -8.92 41.84
N ALA A 118 -16.44 -8.97 40.59
CA ALA A 118 -16.67 -7.88 39.64
C ALA A 118 -18.17 -7.73 39.29
N VAL A 119 -18.90 -8.83 39.13
CA VAL A 119 -20.36 -8.81 38.93
C VAL A 119 -21.09 -8.27 40.18
N ALA A 120 -20.66 -8.65 41.38
CA ALA A 120 -21.22 -8.13 42.63
C ALA A 120 -20.95 -6.61 42.81
N TYR A 121 -19.72 -6.15 42.56
CA TYR A 121 -19.37 -4.73 42.53
C TYR A 121 -20.24 -3.95 41.53
N SER A 122 -20.38 -4.46 40.31
CA SER A 122 -21.21 -3.83 39.27
C SER A 122 -22.68 -3.73 39.68
N LYS A 123 -23.23 -4.75 40.34
CA LYS A 123 -24.60 -4.72 40.91
C LYS A 123 -24.73 -3.76 42.12
N LEU A 124 -23.68 -3.61 42.93
CA LEU A 124 -23.66 -2.74 44.11
C LEU A 124 -23.52 -1.26 43.74
N ARG A 125 -22.73 -0.93 42.72
CA ARG A 125 -22.39 0.45 42.34
C ARG A 125 -23.12 0.96 41.08
N ASN A 126 -23.68 0.06 40.27
CA ASN A 126 -24.36 0.36 39.00
C ASN A 126 -23.60 1.35 38.06
N PRO A 127 -22.31 1.12 37.76
CA PRO A 127 -21.55 1.95 36.83
C PRO A 127 -21.96 1.66 35.37
N PHE A 128 -21.63 2.58 34.46
CA PHE A 128 -21.64 2.29 33.02
C PHE A 128 -20.58 1.24 32.68
N VAL A 129 -20.99 0.03 32.28
CA VAL A 129 -20.08 -1.09 32.02
C VAL A 129 -19.71 -1.17 30.53
N ILE A 130 -18.42 -1.00 30.22
CA ILE A 130 -17.91 -1.00 28.83
C ILE A 130 -17.88 -2.41 28.20
N ASN A 131 -17.62 -3.45 29.00
CA ASN A 131 -17.61 -4.85 28.58
C ASN A 131 -18.46 -5.66 29.55
N ASP A 132 -19.59 -6.21 29.11
CA ASP A 132 -20.52 -6.97 29.97
C ASP A 132 -19.80 -8.10 30.71
N LEU A 133 -20.06 -8.23 32.01
CA LEU A 133 -19.37 -9.16 32.90
C LEU A 133 -19.99 -10.56 32.92
N ASN A 134 -21.29 -10.69 32.63
CA ASN A 134 -21.98 -11.98 32.59
C ASN A 134 -21.64 -12.71 31.27
N MET A 135 -21.54 -11.98 30.16
CA MET A 135 -21.08 -12.53 28.88
C MET A 135 -19.66 -13.11 28.95
N GLN A 136 -18.85 -12.70 29.92
CA GLN A 136 -17.50 -13.25 30.13
C GLN A 136 -17.48 -14.67 30.72
N TYR A 137 -18.58 -15.18 31.26
CA TYR A 137 -18.71 -16.62 31.56
C TYR A 137 -18.96 -17.41 30.27
N HIS A 138 -19.88 -16.95 29.41
CA HIS A 138 -20.12 -17.56 28.09
C HIS A 138 -18.86 -17.58 27.21
N ILE A 139 -18.05 -16.50 27.23
CA ILE A 139 -16.76 -16.44 26.51
C ILE A 139 -15.73 -17.48 27.01
N GLN A 140 -15.86 -18.01 28.23
CA GLN A 140 -14.97 -19.06 28.75
C GLN A 140 -15.33 -20.47 28.25
N ASP A 141 -16.48 -20.65 27.60
CA ASP A 141 -16.94 -21.92 27.03
C ASP A 141 -17.16 -21.81 25.51
N ARG A 142 -16.39 -22.58 24.75
CA ARG A 142 -16.47 -22.55 23.28
C ARG A 142 -17.83 -22.99 22.76
N ARG A 143 -18.60 -23.78 23.52
CA ARG A 143 -19.95 -24.24 23.17
C ARG A 143 -20.93 -23.07 23.15
N GLU A 144 -20.87 -22.24 24.20
CA GLU A 144 -21.66 -21.01 24.33
C GLU A 144 -21.28 -19.99 23.25
N VAL A 145 -19.98 -19.76 23.05
CA VAL A 145 -19.46 -18.91 21.96
C VAL A 145 -20.00 -19.37 20.60
N TYR A 146 -19.99 -20.66 20.31
CA TYR A 146 -20.43 -21.20 19.02
C TYR A 146 -21.96 -21.16 18.87
N SER A 147 -22.74 -21.29 19.94
CA SER A 147 -24.19 -21.03 19.89
C SER A 147 -24.45 -19.57 19.53
N ILE A 148 -23.89 -18.62 20.28
CA ILE A 148 -24.11 -17.18 20.05
C ILE A 148 -23.74 -16.79 18.61
N LEU A 149 -22.62 -17.30 18.07
CA LEU A 149 -22.23 -17.09 16.67
C LEU A 149 -23.27 -17.65 15.68
N LYS A 150 -23.81 -18.84 15.94
CA LYS A 150 -24.80 -19.52 15.10
C LYS A 150 -26.17 -18.84 15.16
N ASP A 151 -26.61 -18.42 16.35
CA ASP A 151 -27.88 -17.75 16.60
C ASP A 151 -27.91 -16.35 15.94
N GLU A 152 -26.76 -15.66 15.93
CA GLU A 152 -26.52 -14.43 15.15
C GLU A 152 -26.38 -14.66 13.64
N GLY A 153 -26.37 -15.90 13.15
CA GLY A 153 -26.13 -16.20 11.73
C GLY A 153 -24.76 -15.74 11.22
N ILE A 154 -23.73 -15.79 12.07
CA ILE A 154 -22.33 -15.57 11.69
C ILE A 154 -21.78 -16.89 11.12
N LEU A 155 -20.97 -16.80 10.06
CA LEU A 155 -20.30 -17.98 9.52
C LEU A 155 -19.19 -18.45 10.48
N LEU A 156 -19.25 -19.73 10.83
CA LEU A 156 -18.23 -20.47 11.58
C LEU A 156 -18.01 -21.85 10.92
N PRO A 157 -16.90 -22.57 11.19
CA PRO A 157 -16.71 -23.93 10.69
C PRO A 157 -17.87 -24.84 11.12
N ARG A 158 -18.24 -25.82 10.30
CA ARG A 158 -19.19 -26.86 10.72
C ARG A 158 -18.59 -27.62 11.92
N TYR A 159 -19.38 -27.85 12.95
CA TYR A 159 -18.91 -28.39 14.22
C TYR A 159 -19.93 -29.29 14.92
N ALA A 160 -19.44 -30.22 15.73
CA ALA A 160 -20.23 -31.03 16.66
C ALA A 160 -19.57 -31.04 18.05
N VAL A 161 -20.39 -31.09 19.10
CA VAL A 161 -19.94 -31.07 20.50
C VAL A 161 -19.98 -32.47 21.10
N LEU A 162 -18.82 -33.02 21.45
CA LEU A 162 -18.70 -34.25 22.22
C LEU A 162 -18.57 -33.92 23.71
N ASN A 163 -19.72 -33.87 24.39
CA ASN A 163 -19.76 -33.89 25.85
C ASN A 163 -19.47 -35.32 26.33
N ARG A 164 -18.52 -35.47 27.26
CA ARG A 164 -18.09 -36.76 27.81
C ARG A 164 -18.12 -36.69 29.32
N ASP A 165 -18.93 -37.55 29.95
CA ASP A 165 -18.93 -37.73 31.41
C ASP A 165 -17.55 -38.22 31.87
N PRO A 166 -16.85 -37.55 32.81
CA PRO A 166 -15.59 -38.03 33.34
C PRO A 166 -15.72 -39.36 34.11
N ASN A 167 -16.91 -39.73 34.59
CA ASN A 167 -17.16 -41.00 35.27
C ASN A 167 -17.39 -42.15 34.27
N ASN A 168 -18.13 -41.88 33.19
CA ASN A 168 -18.48 -42.84 32.14
C ASN A 168 -17.92 -42.44 30.75
N PRO A 169 -16.58 -42.34 30.58
CA PRO A 169 -15.98 -41.73 29.37
C PRO A 169 -16.17 -42.53 28.07
N GLN A 170 -16.72 -43.75 28.15
CA GLN A 170 -17.01 -44.63 27.02
C GLN A 170 -18.46 -44.54 26.52
N GLU A 171 -19.38 -43.89 27.26
CA GLU A 171 -20.79 -43.77 26.87
C GLU A 171 -21.06 -42.60 25.90
N CYS A 172 -20.02 -41.84 25.52
CA CYS A 172 -20.15 -40.74 24.58
C CYS A 172 -20.29 -41.23 23.12
N SER A 173 -21.19 -40.61 22.36
CA SER A 173 -21.45 -40.89 20.94
C SER A 173 -20.32 -40.42 20.01
N LEU A 174 -19.19 -41.12 20.08
CA LEU A 174 -18.01 -40.97 19.23
C LEU A 174 -17.67 -42.32 18.59
N ILE A 175 -17.70 -42.38 17.26
CA ILE A 175 -17.09 -43.47 16.48
C ILE A 175 -15.83 -42.91 15.81
N GLU A 176 -14.75 -43.67 15.81
CA GLU A 176 -13.48 -43.29 15.17
C GLU A 176 -13.11 -44.32 14.09
N GLY A 177 -12.89 -43.83 12.87
CA GLY A 177 -12.28 -44.56 11.78
C GLY A 177 -10.85 -44.07 11.52
N GLU A 178 -10.16 -44.70 10.58
CA GLU A 178 -8.78 -44.32 10.22
C GLU A 178 -8.68 -42.85 9.78
N ASP A 179 -9.57 -42.44 8.86
CA ASP A 179 -9.55 -41.10 8.23
C ASP A 179 -10.75 -40.20 8.59
N HIS A 180 -11.55 -40.57 9.60
CA HIS A 180 -12.69 -39.76 10.06
C HIS A 180 -13.07 -40.02 11.52
N VAL A 181 -13.86 -39.12 12.09
CA VAL A 181 -14.69 -39.39 13.29
C VAL A 181 -16.16 -39.14 12.98
N GLU A 182 -17.04 -39.85 13.66
CA GLU A 182 -18.48 -39.57 13.72
C GLU A 182 -18.83 -39.13 15.14
N VAL A 183 -19.39 -37.93 15.27
CA VAL A 183 -19.70 -37.29 16.55
C VAL A 183 -21.19 -36.99 16.57
N ASN A 184 -21.94 -37.69 17.43
CA ASN A 184 -23.40 -37.59 17.53
C ASN A 184 -24.14 -37.82 16.19
N GLY A 185 -23.56 -38.60 15.26
CA GLY A 185 -24.07 -38.83 13.91
C GLY A 185 -23.51 -37.89 12.82
N GLU A 186 -22.76 -36.84 13.17
CA GLU A 186 -22.06 -36.00 12.19
C GLU A 186 -20.66 -36.52 11.90
N ILE A 187 -20.38 -36.80 10.62
CA ILE A 187 -19.06 -37.29 10.16
C ILE A 187 -18.12 -36.10 9.88
N PHE A 188 -16.88 -36.20 10.36
CA PHE A 188 -15.78 -35.28 10.10
C PHE A 188 -14.62 -36.07 9.49
N GLN A 189 -14.44 -35.94 8.16
CA GLN A 189 -13.29 -36.48 7.44
C GLN A 189 -12.03 -35.69 7.82
N LYS A 190 -10.87 -36.34 7.82
CA LYS A 190 -9.59 -35.65 8.01
C LYS A 190 -9.22 -34.84 6.74
N PRO A 191 -8.72 -33.60 6.87
CA PRO A 191 -8.38 -32.94 8.12
C PRO A 191 -9.56 -32.35 8.89
N PHE A 192 -9.54 -32.49 10.21
CA PHE A 192 -10.47 -31.87 11.15
C PHE A 192 -9.73 -31.33 12.38
N VAL A 193 -10.37 -30.44 13.13
CA VAL A 193 -9.82 -29.79 14.33
C VAL A 193 -10.58 -30.24 15.57
N GLU A 194 -9.88 -30.45 16.68
CA GLU A 194 -10.41 -30.85 17.99
C GLU A 194 -10.02 -29.78 19.03
N LYS A 195 -11.01 -29.00 19.48
CA LYS A 195 -10.86 -27.92 20.46
C LYS A 195 -11.39 -28.37 21.83
N PRO A 196 -10.67 -28.17 22.94
CA PRO A 196 -11.23 -28.31 24.29
C PRO A 196 -12.45 -27.39 24.47
N VAL A 197 -13.49 -27.83 25.17
CA VAL A 197 -14.68 -26.98 25.40
C VAL A 197 -14.38 -25.71 26.21
N SER A 198 -13.35 -25.70 27.05
CA SER A 198 -12.88 -24.47 27.69
C SER A 198 -12.10 -23.59 26.72
N ALA A 199 -12.45 -22.30 26.66
CA ALA A 199 -11.73 -21.31 25.87
C ALA A 199 -10.36 -20.93 26.47
N GLU A 200 -10.17 -21.09 27.79
CA GLU A 200 -8.86 -20.89 28.43
C GLU A 200 -7.86 -22.03 28.14
N ASP A 201 -8.34 -23.20 27.70
CA ASP A 201 -7.47 -24.27 27.22
C ASP A 201 -7.13 -24.08 25.72
N HIS A 202 -5.84 -23.90 25.46
CA HIS A 202 -5.25 -23.64 24.14
C HIS A 202 -4.68 -24.90 23.49
N ASN A 203 -4.87 -26.10 24.07
CA ASN A 203 -4.43 -27.37 23.50
C ASN A 203 -5.37 -27.83 22.37
N VAL A 204 -5.36 -27.09 21.26
CA VAL A 204 -6.16 -27.39 20.05
C VAL A 204 -5.39 -28.36 19.17
N TYR A 205 -5.99 -29.48 18.78
CA TYR A 205 -5.34 -30.49 17.94
C TYR A 205 -5.95 -30.48 16.54
N ILE A 206 -5.15 -30.77 15.52
CA ILE A 206 -5.57 -30.91 14.12
C ILE A 206 -5.14 -32.29 13.66
N TYR A 207 -6.05 -33.08 13.11
CA TYR A 207 -5.79 -34.45 12.67
C TYR A 207 -5.62 -34.49 11.15
N TYR A 208 -4.55 -35.12 10.65
CA TYR A 208 -4.25 -35.17 9.23
C TYR A 208 -4.62 -36.53 8.61
N PRO A 209 -5.06 -36.55 7.34
CA PRO A 209 -5.47 -37.79 6.70
C PRO A 209 -4.27 -38.71 6.39
N THR A 210 -4.51 -40.03 6.28
CA THR A 210 -3.51 -41.02 5.85
C THR A 210 -2.91 -40.64 4.49
N SER A 211 -3.70 -40.06 3.59
CA SER A 211 -3.22 -39.52 2.30
C SER A 211 -2.20 -38.38 2.39
N ALA A 212 -2.06 -37.73 3.55
CA ALA A 212 -1.06 -36.72 3.86
C ALA A 212 0.07 -37.23 4.79
N GLY A 213 0.08 -38.53 5.12
CA GLY A 213 1.02 -39.15 6.07
C GLY A 213 0.48 -39.36 7.49
N GLY A 214 -0.79 -39.03 7.74
CA GLY A 214 -1.44 -39.21 9.04
C GLY A 214 -0.93 -38.28 10.15
N GLY A 215 -1.14 -38.68 11.40
CA GLY A 215 -0.72 -37.94 12.59
C GLY A 215 -1.59 -36.74 12.95
N SER A 216 -1.05 -35.88 13.82
CA SER A 216 -1.73 -34.69 14.32
C SER A 216 -0.79 -33.52 14.60
N GLN A 217 -1.24 -32.29 14.32
CA GLN A 217 -0.60 -31.07 14.80
C GLN A 217 -1.19 -30.68 16.14
N ARG A 218 -0.34 -30.51 17.16
CA ARG A 218 -0.74 -30.15 18.52
C ARG A 218 -0.38 -28.70 18.79
N LEU A 219 -1.38 -27.81 18.75
CA LEU A 219 -1.23 -26.40 19.07
C LEU A 219 -1.19 -26.21 20.58
N PHE A 220 -0.51 -25.16 21.03
CA PHE A 220 -0.42 -24.79 22.44
C PHE A 220 -0.13 -23.30 22.59
N ARG A 221 -0.42 -22.76 23.77
CA ARG A 221 -0.10 -21.36 24.11
C ARG A 221 1.41 -21.11 23.95
N LYS A 222 1.78 -20.28 22.97
CA LYS A 222 3.15 -20.03 22.47
C LYS A 222 4.25 -20.09 23.55
N ILE A 223 5.22 -21.00 23.35
CA ILE A 223 6.43 -21.16 24.17
C ILE A 223 7.65 -20.83 23.30
N GLY A 224 8.38 -19.77 23.65
CA GLY A 224 9.60 -19.37 22.94
C GLY A 224 9.37 -19.13 21.44
N SER A 225 9.95 -19.98 20.59
CA SER A 225 9.83 -19.92 19.12
C SER A 225 8.73 -20.81 18.53
N ARG A 226 7.93 -21.52 19.35
CA ARG A 226 6.86 -22.42 18.87
C ARG A 226 5.46 -22.10 19.39
N SER A 227 4.48 -22.40 18.54
CA SER A 227 3.03 -22.36 18.80
C SER A 227 2.32 -23.69 18.56
N SER A 228 2.98 -24.65 17.89
CA SER A 228 2.51 -26.03 17.76
C SER A 228 3.67 -27.00 17.53
N VAL A 229 3.37 -28.31 17.53
CA VAL A 229 4.30 -29.38 17.18
C VAL A 229 3.56 -30.55 16.51
N TYR A 230 4.19 -31.19 15.53
CA TYR A 230 3.68 -32.42 14.92
C TYR A 230 3.83 -33.62 15.87
N SER A 231 2.89 -34.54 15.80
CA SER A 231 2.83 -35.80 16.54
C SER A 231 2.39 -36.93 15.59
N PRO A 232 2.99 -38.14 15.65
CA PRO A 232 2.54 -39.28 14.84
C PRO A 232 1.20 -39.87 15.32
N GLU A 233 0.73 -39.47 16.51
CA GLU A 233 -0.58 -39.87 17.03
C GLU A 233 -1.70 -39.45 16.07
N SER A 234 -2.49 -40.42 15.63
CA SER A 234 -3.56 -40.24 14.63
C SER A 234 -4.97 -40.35 15.22
N ASN A 235 -5.08 -40.67 16.52
CA ASN A 235 -6.34 -40.91 17.23
C ASN A 235 -6.74 -39.71 18.13
N VAL A 236 -8.05 -39.47 18.27
CA VAL A 236 -8.64 -38.36 19.03
C VAL A 236 -8.59 -38.56 20.55
N ARG A 237 -8.69 -37.49 21.34
CA ARG A 237 -8.53 -37.55 22.80
C ARG A 237 -9.70 -38.27 23.47
N LYS A 238 -9.37 -39.30 24.26
CA LYS A 238 -10.34 -40.22 24.89
C LYS A 238 -10.87 -39.75 26.26
N THR A 239 -10.33 -38.67 26.83
CA THR A 239 -10.76 -38.08 28.11
C THR A 239 -10.96 -36.57 27.96
N GLY A 240 -11.90 -35.99 28.71
CA GLY A 240 -12.35 -34.60 28.52
C GLY A 240 -13.41 -34.45 27.42
N SER A 241 -14.02 -33.27 27.35
CA SER A 241 -15.05 -32.91 26.35
C SER A 241 -14.48 -31.96 25.29
N TYR A 242 -14.91 -32.12 24.05
CA TYR A 242 -14.33 -31.42 22.89
C TYR A 242 -15.39 -30.92 21.90
N ILE A 243 -15.04 -29.88 21.16
CA ILE A 243 -15.68 -29.53 19.89
C ILE A 243 -14.82 -30.10 18.76
N TYR A 244 -15.44 -30.88 17.88
CA TYR A 244 -14.86 -31.31 16.61
C TYR A 244 -15.39 -30.40 15.52
N GLU A 245 -14.51 -29.86 14.67
CA GLU A 245 -14.88 -28.94 13.59
C GLU A 245 -14.11 -29.22 12.29
N GLU A 246 -14.68 -28.78 11.17
CA GLU A 246 -14.09 -28.91 9.83
C GLU A 246 -12.83 -28.03 9.69
N PHE A 247 -11.74 -28.58 9.13
CA PHE A 247 -10.52 -27.80 8.91
C PHE A 247 -10.67 -26.87 7.70
N MET A 248 -10.66 -25.57 7.94
CA MET A 248 -10.81 -24.55 6.89
C MET A 248 -9.47 -24.28 6.17
N PRO A 249 -9.37 -24.52 4.85
CA PRO A 249 -8.14 -24.27 4.10
C PRO A 249 -7.94 -22.75 3.86
N THR A 250 -7.01 -22.15 4.60
CA THR A 250 -6.58 -20.74 4.42
C THR A 250 -5.24 -20.65 3.68
N ASP A 251 -4.85 -19.43 3.28
CA ASP A 251 -3.53 -19.10 2.73
C ASP A 251 -2.37 -19.21 3.77
N GLY A 252 -2.53 -20.02 4.82
CA GLY A 252 -1.53 -20.24 5.86
C GLY A 252 -1.46 -19.15 6.94
N THR A 253 -2.48 -18.27 7.01
CA THR A 253 -2.58 -17.22 8.04
C THR A 253 -3.96 -17.19 8.70
N ASP A 254 -3.98 -16.79 9.97
CA ASP A 254 -5.20 -16.50 10.74
C ASP A 254 -5.36 -14.98 10.82
N VAL A 255 -6.54 -14.43 10.54
CA VAL A 255 -6.83 -12.99 10.66
C VAL A 255 -7.33 -12.70 12.07
N LYS A 256 -6.63 -11.85 12.84
CA LYS A 256 -7.02 -11.45 14.19
C LYS A 256 -7.67 -10.07 14.14
N VAL A 257 -8.90 -9.96 14.64
CA VAL A 257 -9.70 -8.74 14.63
C VAL A 257 -9.86 -8.20 16.05
N TYR A 258 -9.80 -6.88 16.20
CA TYR A 258 -9.87 -6.16 17.47
C TYR A 258 -10.84 -4.99 17.34
N THR A 259 -11.99 -5.10 18.00
CA THR A 259 -13.05 -4.07 18.00
C THR A 259 -12.83 -3.03 19.10
N VAL A 260 -13.40 -1.84 18.91
CA VAL A 260 -13.56 -0.79 19.94
C VAL A 260 -14.93 -0.14 19.71
N GLY A 261 -15.97 -0.82 20.15
CA GLY A 261 -17.34 -0.63 19.69
C GLY A 261 -17.60 -1.31 18.34
N PRO A 262 -18.87 -1.37 17.92
CA PRO A 262 -19.29 -2.16 16.76
C PRO A 262 -18.89 -1.53 15.42
N ASP A 263 -18.69 -0.20 15.39
CA ASP A 263 -18.34 0.56 14.19
C ASP A 263 -16.83 0.77 13.98
N TYR A 264 -15.97 0.18 14.84
CA TYR A 264 -14.52 0.21 14.68
C TYR A 264 -13.92 -1.19 14.79
N ALA A 265 -13.09 -1.58 13.80
CA ALA A 265 -12.20 -2.73 13.96
C ALA A 265 -10.82 -2.50 13.34
N HIS A 266 -9.78 -2.90 14.07
CA HIS A 266 -8.44 -3.14 13.56
C HIS A 266 -8.27 -4.63 13.22
N ALA A 267 -7.49 -4.96 12.20
CA ALA A 267 -7.20 -6.36 11.85
C ALA A 267 -5.75 -6.59 11.43
N GLU A 268 -5.17 -7.69 11.94
CA GLU A 268 -3.83 -8.17 11.63
C GLU A 268 -3.84 -9.69 11.45
N ALA A 269 -3.35 -10.18 10.31
CA ALA A 269 -3.09 -11.60 10.11
C ALA A 269 -1.75 -12.00 10.74
N ARG A 270 -1.64 -13.27 11.12
CA ARG A 270 -0.39 -13.91 11.57
C ARG A 270 -0.27 -15.30 10.95
N LYS A 271 0.94 -15.84 10.85
CA LYS A 271 1.16 -17.22 10.40
C LYS A 271 0.34 -18.20 11.26
N SER A 272 -0.43 -19.06 10.60
CA SER A 272 -1.27 -20.03 11.29
C SER A 272 -0.44 -21.06 12.08
N PRO A 273 -0.71 -21.29 13.37
CA PRO A 273 -0.12 -22.40 14.13
C PRO A 273 -0.41 -23.78 13.55
N ALA A 274 -1.38 -23.90 12.62
CA ALA A 274 -1.69 -25.13 11.90
C ALA A 274 -0.58 -25.61 10.93
N LEU A 275 0.39 -24.75 10.59
CA LEU A 275 1.50 -25.09 9.69
C LEU A 275 2.65 -25.82 10.44
N ASP A 276 3.87 -25.27 10.37
CA ASP A 276 5.10 -25.84 10.95
C ASP A 276 5.23 -25.60 12.48
N GLY A 277 4.31 -24.84 13.07
CA GLY A 277 4.35 -24.39 14.46
C GLY A 277 5.51 -23.44 14.81
N LYS A 278 6.35 -23.04 13.84
CA LYS A 278 7.49 -22.14 14.03
C LYS A 278 7.01 -20.70 13.89
N VAL A 279 7.05 -19.96 14.99
CA VAL A 279 6.58 -18.57 15.02
C VAL A 279 7.62 -17.67 14.36
N GLU A 280 7.20 -16.98 13.31
CA GLU A 280 7.99 -15.97 12.61
C GLU A 280 8.24 -14.75 13.49
N ARG A 281 9.47 -14.23 13.41
CA ARG A 281 9.91 -13.06 14.17
C ARG A 281 10.72 -12.12 13.29
N ASP A 282 10.57 -10.83 13.55
CA ASP A 282 11.33 -9.77 12.89
C ASP A 282 12.74 -9.61 13.51
N SER A 283 13.48 -8.61 13.01
CA SER A 283 14.83 -8.26 13.49
C SER A 283 14.87 -7.79 14.95
N GLU A 284 13.76 -7.27 15.48
CA GLU A 284 13.61 -6.92 16.90
C GLU A 284 13.17 -8.11 17.77
N GLY A 285 12.90 -9.26 17.13
CA GLY A 285 12.41 -10.45 17.79
C GLY A 285 10.93 -10.38 18.20
N LYS A 286 10.14 -9.40 17.75
CA LYS A 286 8.68 -9.39 17.90
C LYS A 286 8.07 -10.47 16.98
N GLU A 287 6.79 -10.80 17.17
CA GLU A 287 6.06 -11.73 16.30
C GLU A 287 5.61 -11.02 15.02
N VAL A 288 5.95 -11.58 13.86
CA VAL A 288 5.59 -10.96 12.56
C VAL A 288 4.07 -10.87 12.42
N ARG A 289 3.62 -9.69 12.02
CA ARG A 289 2.22 -9.34 11.78
C ARG A 289 2.04 -8.91 10.34
N TYR A 290 0.92 -9.29 9.77
CA TYR A 290 0.53 -9.01 8.41
C TYR A 290 -0.68 -8.06 8.48
N PRO A 291 -0.61 -6.84 7.94
CA PRO A 291 -1.73 -5.92 8.07
C PRO A 291 -2.92 -6.38 7.21
N VAL A 292 -4.15 -6.23 7.72
CA VAL A 292 -5.36 -6.72 7.03
C VAL A 292 -6.42 -5.62 6.93
N ILE A 293 -6.90 -5.38 5.71
CA ILE A 293 -8.18 -4.71 5.48
C ILE A 293 -9.30 -5.74 5.61
N LEU A 294 -10.32 -5.44 6.41
CA LEU A 294 -11.57 -6.21 6.46
C LEU A 294 -12.48 -5.86 5.28
N ASN A 295 -13.06 -6.87 4.64
CA ASN A 295 -14.14 -6.69 3.67
C ASN A 295 -15.48 -6.42 4.38
N ALA A 296 -16.52 -6.06 3.63
CA ALA A 296 -17.84 -5.69 4.16
C ALA A 296 -18.52 -6.80 4.98
N ARG A 297 -18.38 -8.07 4.59
CA ARG A 297 -18.90 -9.21 5.38
C ARG A 297 -18.13 -9.33 6.69
N GLU A 298 -16.81 -9.15 6.67
CA GLU A 298 -15.98 -9.19 7.88
C GLU A 298 -16.21 -7.98 8.81
N LYS A 299 -16.52 -6.81 8.27
CA LYS A 299 -16.95 -5.63 9.03
C LYS A 299 -18.31 -5.86 9.69
N LEU A 300 -19.26 -6.49 8.99
CA LEU A 300 -20.54 -6.91 9.57
C LEU A 300 -20.36 -8.00 10.65
N ILE A 301 -19.44 -8.95 10.45
CA ILE A 301 -19.08 -9.94 11.49
C ILE A 301 -18.50 -9.24 12.71
N ALA A 302 -17.58 -8.28 12.55
CA ALA A 302 -17.02 -7.52 13.67
C ALA A 302 -18.08 -6.73 14.46
N TRP A 303 -18.98 -6.06 13.74
CA TRP A 303 -20.14 -5.37 14.28
C TRP A 303 -21.03 -6.32 15.10
N LYS A 304 -21.41 -7.48 14.54
CA LYS A 304 -22.23 -8.48 15.25
C LYS A 304 -21.52 -9.07 16.47
N VAL A 305 -20.25 -9.46 16.35
CA VAL A 305 -19.46 -10.04 17.47
C VAL A 305 -19.33 -9.04 18.62
N CYS A 306 -19.14 -7.74 18.34
CA CYS A 306 -19.11 -6.71 19.39
C CYS A 306 -20.42 -6.64 20.17
N LEU A 307 -21.56 -6.64 19.47
CA LEU A 307 -22.89 -6.48 20.08
C LEU A 307 -23.40 -7.74 20.77
N ALA A 308 -23.33 -8.90 20.10
CA ALA A 308 -23.87 -10.16 20.60
C ALA A 308 -23.16 -10.62 21.88
N PHE A 309 -21.84 -10.46 21.96
CA PHE A 309 -21.06 -10.73 23.17
C PHE A 309 -21.05 -9.54 24.15
N LYS A 310 -21.64 -8.38 23.79
CA LYS A 310 -21.68 -7.14 24.59
C LYS A 310 -20.28 -6.70 25.08
N GLN A 311 -19.27 -6.90 24.24
CA GLN A 311 -17.88 -6.59 24.54
C GLN A 311 -17.45 -5.42 23.64
N THR A 312 -17.44 -4.18 24.17
CA THR A 312 -16.99 -3.01 23.39
C THR A 312 -15.55 -3.19 22.92
N VAL A 313 -14.66 -3.64 23.80
CA VAL A 313 -13.32 -4.11 23.40
C VAL A 313 -13.39 -5.62 23.23
N CYS A 314 -13.42 -6.14 22.00
CA CYS A 314 -13.46 -7.57 21.73
C CYS A 314 -12.45 -8.01 20.66
N GLY A 315 -11.62 -9.00 21.00
CA GLY A 315 -10.75 -9.71 20.07
C GLY A 315 -11.36 -11.02 19.57
N PHE A 316 -11.30 -11.30 18.28
CA PHE A 316 -11.76 -12.57 17.69
C PHE A 316 -10.93 -12.97 16.47
N ASP A 317 -10.97 -14.26 16.13
CA ASP A 317 -10.16 -14.85 15.06
C ASP A 317 -11.02 -15.28 13.86
N LEU A 318 -10.56 -14.93 12.65
CA LEU A 318 -11.18 -15.20 11.36
C LEU A 318 -10.29 -16.09 10.48
N LEU A 319 -10.90 -17.09 9.85
CA LEU A 319 -10.31 -17.93 8.82
C LEU A 319 -10.87 -17.51 7.46
N ARG A 320 -10.01 -17.01 6.56
CA ARG A 320 -10.36 -16.73 5.16
C ARG A 320 -10.16 -18.01 4.34
N ALA A 321 -11.26 -18.63 3.93
CA ALA A 321 -11.28 -19.90 3.21
C ALA A 321 -12.42 -19.92 2.20
N ASN A 322 -12.27 -20.61 1.07
CA ASN A 322 -13.33 -20.85 0.08
C ASN A 322 -14.10 -19.58 -0.40
N GLY A 323 -13.44 -18.41 -0.39
CA GLY A 323 -14.06 -17.13 -0.77
C GLY A 323 -14.97 -16.49 0.29
N GLN A 324 -14.95 -17.01 1.52
CA GLN A 324 -15.70 -16.54 2.69
C GLN A 324 -14.77 -16.32 3.89
N SER A 325 -15.31 -15.77 4.97
CA SER A 325 -14.60 -15.54 6.23
C SER A 325 -15.40 -16.13 7.38
N TYR A 326 -14.78 -17.01 8.16
CA TYR A 326 -15.41 -17.80 9.22
C TYR A 326 -14.80 -17.44 10.59
N VAL A 327 -15.62 -17.18 11.61
CA VAL A 327 -15.13 -17.00 12.99
C VAL A 327 -14.78 -18.35 13.59
N CYS A 328 -13.60 -18.46 14.21
CA CYS A 328 -13.14 -19.71 14.82
C CYS A 328 -12.72 -19.59 16.30
N ASP A 329 -12.60 -18.37 16.84
CA ASP A 329 -12.44 -18.12 18.28
C ASP A 329 -12.88 -16.69 18.65
N VAL A 330 -13.43 -16.50 19.85
CA VAL A 330 -13.83 -15.19 20.41
C VAL A 330 -13.23 -15.06 21.81
N ASN A 331 -12.35 -14.07 21.99
CA ASN A 331 -11.48 -13.98 23.17
C ASN A 331 -11.97 -12.96 24.22
N GLY A 332 -13.01 -12.18 23.93
CA GLY A 332 -13.39 -11.03 24.76
C GLY A 332 -12.30 -9.95 24.77
N PHE A 333 -12.08 -9.31 25.93
CA PHE A 333 -11.21 -8.14 26.06
C PHE A 333 -9.76 -8.37 25.59
N SER A 334 -9.39 -7.70 24.50
CA SER A 334 -8.08 -7.83 23.87
C SER A 334 -7.67 -6.55 23.13
N PHE A 335 -6.45 -6.06 23.40
CA PHE A 335 -5.86 -4.92 22.70
C PHE A 335 -4.79 -5.36 21.68
N VAL A 336 -4.70 -4.61 20.58
CA VAL A 336 -3.56 -4.64 19.64
C VAL A 336 -2.28 -4.23 20.38
N LYS A 337 -1.12 -4.66 19.87
CA LYS A 337 0.19 -4.38 20.50
C LYS A 337 1.16 -3.85 19.47
N ASN A 338 1.94 -2.83 19.82
CA ASN A 338 2.84 -2.13 18.88
C ASN A 338 2.03 -1.54 17.71
N SER A 339 1.15 -0.60 18.03
CA SER A 339 0.51 0.26 17.03
C SER A 339 0.08 1.55 17.74
N MET A 340 0.83 2.63 17.55
CA MET A 340 0.53 3.92 18.20
C MET A 340 -0.89 4.38 17.84
N LYS A 341 -1.24 4.33 16.55
CA LYS A 341 -2.59 4.67 16.07
C LYS A 341 -3.69 3.90 16.79
N TYR A 342 -3.52 2.59 17.05
CA TYR A 342 -4.56 1.85 17.76
C TYR A 342 -4.75 2.38 19.19
N TYR A 343 -3.67 2.82 19.86
CA TYR A 343 -3.78 3.44 21.18
C TYR A 343 -4.46 4.81 21.11
N ASP A 344 -4.14 5.63 20.10
CA ASP A 344 -4.77 6.92 19.83
C ASP A 344 -6.29 6.77 19.54
N ASP A 345 -6.64 5.86 18.63
CA ASP A 345 -8.04 5.55 18.27
C ASP A 345 -8.82 4.98 19.46
N CYS A 346 -8.28 3.95 20.12
CA CYS A 346 -8.98 3.22 21.17
C CYS A 346 -9.28 4.12 22.37
N ALA A 347 -8.29 4.89 22.83
CA ALA A 347 -8.48 5.86 23.91
C ALA A 347 -9.52 6.93 23.54
N LYS A 348 -9.49 7.46 22.30
CA LYS A 348 -10.44 8.49 21.86
C LYS A 348 -11.86 7.95 21.70
N ILE A 349 -12.04 6.73 21.20
CA ILE A 349 -13.36 6.10 21.07
C ILE A 349 -13.95 5.77 22.44
N LEU A 350 -13.16 5.17 23.35
CA LEU A 350 -13.60 4.88 24.72
C LEU A 350 -13.96 6.16 25.48
N GLY A 351 -13.11 7.20 25.42
CA GLY A 351 -13.40 8.50 26.02
C GLY A 351 -14.68 9.13 25.47
N ASN A 352 -14.88 9.12 24.14
CA ASN A 352 -16.12 9.61 23.51
C ASN A 352 -17.36 8.81 23.95
N MET A 353 -17.27 7.49 24.16
CA MET A 353 -18.37 6.67 24.66
C MET A 353 -18.73 7.04 26.10
N VAL A 354 -17.73 7.17 26.98
CA VAL A 354 -17.89 7.58 28.38
C VAL A 354 -18.51 8.98 28.48
N MET A 355 -18.01 9.94 27.70
CA MET A 355 -18.57 11.29 27.66
C MET A 355 -20.01 11.29 27.12
N ARG A 356 -20.31 10.53 26.07
CA ARG A 356 -21.67 10.47 25.48
C ARG A 356 -22.72 9.95 26.47
N GLU A 357 -22.37 8.97 27.30
CA GLU A 357 -23.28 8.35 28.26
C GLU A 357 -23.42 9.18 29.56
N LEU A 358 -22.31 9.71 30.08
CA LEU A 358 -22.24 10.27 31.43
C LEU A 358 -22.23 11.80 31.48
N ALA A 359 -21.77 12.51 30.45
CA ALA A 359 -21.76 13.99 30.46
C ALA A 359 -23.15 14.63 30.69
N PRO A 360 -24.27 14.11 30.13
CA PRO A 360 -25.61 14.63 30.43
C PRO A 360 -25.98 14.47 31.92
N GLN A 361 -25.56 13.38 32.55
CA GLN A 361 -25.83 13.08 33.96
C GLN A 361 -24.97 13.95 34.90
N PHE A 362 -23.78 14.33 34.44
CA PHE A 362 -22.82 15.18 35.14
C PHE A 362 -22.98 16.68 34.84
N GLN A 363 -23.95 17.05 33.98
CA GLN A 363 -24.19 18.42 33.49
C GLN A 363 -22.97 19.05 32.78
N ILE A 364 -22.05 18.22 32.28
CA ILE A 364 -20.87 18.68 31.54
C ILE A 364 -21.33 19.16 30.15
N PRO A 365 -20.93 20.35 29.68
CA PRO A 365 -21.19 20.82 28.32
C PRO A 365 -20.48 19.97 27.26
N TRP A 366 -21.08 18.83 26.93
CA TRP A 366 -20.64 17.94 25.87
C TRP A 366 -21.64 17.98 24.72
N SER A 367 -21.45 18.94 23.82
CA SER A 367 -21.97 18.79 22.46
C SER A 367 -21.45 17.46 21.90
N ILE A 368 -22.34 16.59 21.42
CA ILE A 368 -21.93 15.45 20.58
C ILE A 368 -21.03 16.04 19.48
N PRO A 369 -19.77 15.60 19.34
CA PRO A 369 -18.85 16.22 18.39
C PRO A 369 -19.23 15.79 16.98
N LEU A 370 -20.18 16.51 16.38
CA LEU A 370 -20.68 16.37 15.00
C LEU A 370 -19.52 16.21 14.02
N GLU A 371 -18.46 17.01 14.22
CA GLU A 371 -17.22 17.04 13.44
C GLU A 371 -16.34 15.77 13.56
N ALA A 372 -16.43 15.02 14.66
CA ALA A 372 -15.52 13.90 14.97
C ALA A 372 -15.99 12.55 14.42
N GLU A 373 -17.28 12.42 14.10
CA GLU A 373 -17.88 11.21 13.55
C GLU A 373 -18.19 11.33 12.06
N ASP A 374 -18.72 12.48 11.61
CA ASP A 374 -18.97 12.75 10.19
C ASP A 374 -17.67 12.73 9.35
N ILE A 375 -17.83 12.80 8.03
CA ILE A 375 -16.74 13.20 7.14
C ILE A 375 -16.68 14.73 7.20
N PRO A 376 -15.59 15.34 7.69
CA PRO A 376 -15.50 16.80 7.73
C PRO A 376 -15.69 17.37 6.33
N ILE A 377 -16.59 18.35 6.24
CA ILE A 377 -16.69 19.24 5.10
C ILE A 377 -15.33 19.94 4.99
N VAL A 378 -14.69 19.85 3.83
CA VAL A 378 -13.33 20.39 3.61
C VAL A 378 -13.36 21.51 2.60
N PRO A 379 -12.44 22.48 2.69
CA PRO A 379 -12.20 23.39 1.60
C PRO A 379 -11.66 22.59 0.41
N THR A 380 -12.36 22.71 -0.70
CA THR A 380 -11.82 22.50 -2.05
C THR A 380 -10.68 23.48 -2.31
N THR A 381 -9.88 23.26 -3.35
CA THR A 381 -8.83 24.20 -3.77
C THR A 381 -9.38 25.53 -4.32
N SER A 382 -10.71 25.63 -4.54
CA SER A 382 -11.41 26.91 -4.80
C SER A 382 -11.94 27.58 -3.53
N GLY A 383 -11.68 27.02 -2.34
CA GLY A 383 -12.11 27.54 -1.04
C GLY A 383 -13.55 27.15 -0.63
N THR A 384 -14.33 26.56 -1.55
CA THR A 384 -15.70 26.11 -1.27
C THR A 384 -15.68 24.92 -0.31
N MET A 385 -16.47 24.99 0.76
CA MET A 385 -16.59 23.93 1.77
C MET A 385 -17.54 22.83 1.26
N MET A 386 -17.00 21.65 0.92
CA MET A 386 -17.76 20.51 0.36
C MET A 386 -17.34 19.16 0.97
N GLU A 387 -18.19 18.13 0.85
CA GLU A 387 -17.86 16.78 1.31
C GLU A 387 -17.02 16.02 0.27
N LEU A 388 -15.84 15.50 0.65
CA LEU A 388 -15.07 14.63 -0.24
C LEU A 388 -15.77 13.27 -0.39
N ARG A 389 -16.16 12.89 -1.62
CA ARG A 389 -16.87 11.63 -1.92
C ARG A 389 -16.05 10.61 -2.71
N CYS A 390 -15.15 11.02 -3.61
CA CYS A 390 -14.26 10.10 -4.32
C CYS A 390 -12.83 10.64 -4.49
N VAL A 391 -11.84 9.75 -4.39
CA VAL A 391 -10.44 9.97 -4.78
C VAL A 391 -10.01 8.87 -5.75
N ILE A 392 -9.76 9.26 -7.00
CA ILE A 392 -9.23 8.39 -8.05
C ILE A 392 -7.79 8.81 -8.32
N ALA A 393 -6.85 7.86 -8.37
CA ALA A 393 -5.46 8.15 -8.73
C ALA A 393 -4.86 7.09 -9.65
N VAL A 394 -4.21 7.53 -10.73
CA VAL A 394 -3.41 6.70 -11.64
C VAL A 394 -1.94 7.03 -11.42
N ILE A 395 -1.15 6.01 -11.05
CA ILE A 395 0.20 6.19 -10.49
C ILE A 395 1.20 5.31 -11.25
N ARG A 396 2.29 5.91 -11.76
CA ARG A 396 3.41 5.15 -12.36
C ARG A 396 4.13 4.35 -11.26
N HIS A 397 4.61 3.15 -11.59
CA HIS A 397 5.50 2.41 -10.68
C HIS A 397 6.73 3.22 -10.21
N GLY A 398 7.29 2.83 -9.07
CA GLY A 398 8.51 3.42 -8.50
C GLY A 398 9.79 3.02 -9.24
N ASP A 399 10.91 3.52 -8.74
CA ASP A 399 12.26 3.22 -9.23
C ASP A 399 12.59 1.72 -9.28
N ARG A 400 13.31 1.31 -10.33
CA ARG A 400 13.46 -0.10 -10.73
C ARG A 400 14.69 -0.34 -11.59
N THR A 401 15.34 -1.50 -11.44
CA THR A 401 16.54 -1.88 -12.20
C THR A 401 16.31 -1.91 -13.72
N PRO A 402 17.29 -1.54 -14.58
CA PRO A 402 17.11 -1.51 -16.03
C PRO A 402 16.66 -2.86 -16.62
N LYS A 403 15.74 -2.82 -17.58
CA LYS A 403 15.05 -4.02 -18.10
C LYS A 403 15.77 -4.58 -19.33
N GLN A 404 16.38 -5.75 -19.20
CA GLN A 404 17.19 -6.38 -20.25
C GLN A 404 16.39 -7.42 -21.05
N LYS A 405 16.71 -7.56 -22.35
CA LYS A 405 16.04 -8.45 -23.30
C LYS A 405 17.06 -9.16 -24.21
N MET A 406 17.08 -10.49 -24.24
CA MET A 406 17.86 -11.31 -25.19
C MET A 406 16.92 -11.96 -26.20
N LYS A 407 17.34 -12.07 -27.45
CA LYS A 407 16.68 -12.85 -28.50
C LYS A 407 17.65 -13.91 -29.06
N MET A 408 17.18 -15.14 -29.16
CA MET A 408 17.81 -16.20 -29.95
C MET A 408 16.75 -17.00 -30.68
N GLU A 409 17.09 -17.42 -31.89
CA GLU A 409 16.40 -18.51 -32.57
C GLU A 409 16.89 -19.83 -31.96
N VAL A 410 15.99 -20.80 -31.80
CA VAL A 410 16.30 -22.18 -31.41
C VAL A 410 15.56 -23.14 -32.32
N LYS A 411 16.22 -24.24 -32.67
CA LYS A 411 15.72 -25.35 -33.49
C LYS A 411 15.71 -26.68 -32.73
N HIS A 412 16.52 -26.83 -31.69
CA HIS A 412 16.69 -28.12 -31.02
C HIS A 412 15.37 -28.64 -30.41
N GLN A 413 15.01 -29.89 -30.73
CA GLN A 413 13.74 -30.56 -30.38
C GLN A 413 13.28 -30.34 -28.93
N LYS A 414 14.17 -30.50 -27.93
CA LYS A 414 13.95 -30.15 -26.50
C LYS A 414 13.14 -28.85 -26.26
N PHE A 415 13.31 -27.81 -27.07
CA PHE A 415 12.54 -26.56 -26.96
C PHE A 415 11.12 -26.65 -27.57
N PHE A 416 10.93 -27.41 -28.65
CA PHE A 416 9.62 -27.73 -29.22
C PHE A 416 8.80 -28.62 -28.28
N ASP A 417 9.43 -29.62 -27.66
CA ASP A 417 8.78 -30.48 -26.66
C ASP A 417 8.20 -29.66 -25.49
N LEU A 418 8.98 -28.70 -24.99
CA LEU A 418 8.55 -27.74 -23.96
C LEU A 418 7.42 -26.82 -24.46
N PHE A 419 7.48 -26.38 -25.73
CA PHE A 419 6.47 -25.54 -26.35
C PHE A 419 5.12 -26.27 -26.47
N GLU A 420 5.14 -27.52 -26.91
CA GLU A 420 3.96 -28.38 -27.04
C GLU A 420 3.36 -28.74 -25.68
N LYS A 421 4.20 -29.23 -24.74
CA LYS A 421 3.82 -29.53 -23.34
C LYS A 421 3.11 -28.36 -22.65
N CYS A 422 3.50 -27.12 -22.98
CA CYS A 422 2.88 -25.91 -22.47
C CYS A 422 1.75 -25.33 -23.36
N ASN A 423 1.22 -26.10 -24.32
CA ASN A 423 0.14 -25.74 -25.24
C ASN A 423 0.43 -24.54 -26.17
N GLY A 424 1.71 -24.24 -26.45
CA GLY A 424 2.13 -23.04 -27.21
C GLY A 424 1.53 -22.93 -28.61
N TYR A 425 1.35 -24.05 -29.31
CA TYR A 425 0.76 -24.08 -30.66
C TYR A 425 -0.65 -23.46 -30.74
N LYS A 426 -1.44 -23.45 -29.65
CA LYS A 426 -2.79 -22.88 -29.63
C LYS A 426 -2.84 -21.36 -29.85
N SER A 427 -1.71 -20.65 -29.75
CA SER A 427 -1.65 -19.20 -30.02
C SER A 427 -0.40 -18.76 -30.81
N GLY A 428 0.41 -19.71 -31.30
CA GLY A 428 1.73 -19.45 -31.90
C GLY A 428 2.76 -18.82 -30.95
N LYS A 429 2.40 -18.55 -29.70
CA LYS A 429 3.20 -17.86 -28.68
C LYS A 429 3.07 -18.58 -27.34
N LEU A 430 4.12 -18.51 -26.52
CA LEU A 430 4.14 -19.09 -25.19
C LEU A 430 4.87 -18.15 -24.22
N LYS A 431 4.20 -17.70 -23.16
CA LYS A 431 4.69 -16.75 -22.15
C LYS A 431 5.02 -17.53 -20.84
N LEU A 432 6.26 -17.97 -20.64
CA LEU A 432 6.71 -18.69 -19.43
C LEU A 432 7.11 -17.72 -18.31
N LYS A 433 6.49 -17.88 -17.13
CA LYS A 433 6.77 -17.09 -15.90
C LYS A 433 6.98 -17.94 -14.64
N LYS A 434 6.49 -19.18 -14.57
CA LYS A 434 6.47 -19.96 -13.32
C LYS A 434 7.85 -20.59 -13.02
N PRO A 435 8.31 -20.67 -11.75
CA PRO A 435 9.59 -21.28 -11.38
C PRO A 435 9.86 -22.65 -12.02
N LYS A 436 8.90 -23.58 -12.00
CA LYS A 436 9.05 -24.90 -12.66
C LYS A 436 9.30 -24.79 -14.18
N GLN A 437 8.62 -23.87 -14.86
CA GLN A 437 8.80 -23.65 -16.31
C GLN A 437 10.16 -23.03 -16.63
N LEU A 438 10.64 -22.11 -15.78
CA LEU A 438 11.95 -21.48 -15.94
C LEU A 438 13.10 -22.44 -15.62
N GLN A 439 12.88 -23.37 -14.68
CA GLN A 439 13.79 -24.48 -14.39
C GLN A 439 13.93 -25.42 -15.60
N GLU A 440 12.82 -25.81 -16.24
CA GLU A 440 12.87 -26.64 -17.46
C GLU A 440 13.66 -25.96 -18.60
N VAL A 441 13.51 -24.64 -18.83
CA VAL A 441 14.34 -23.90 -19.81
C VAL A 441 15.83 -23.89 -19.40
N LEU A 442 16.13 -23.73 -18.12
CA LEU A 442 17.49 -23.73 -17.60
C LEU A 442 18.15 -25.11 -17.77
N ASP A 443 17.44 -26.19 -17.50
CA ASP A 443 18.00 -27.54 -17.61
C ASP A 443 18.21 -27.96 -19.07
N ILE A 444 17.36 -27.53 -20.01
CA ILE A 444 17.64 -27.62 -21.45
C ILE A 444 18.93 -26.87 -21.80
N ALA A 445 19.08 -25.62 -21.34
CA ALA A 445 20.28 -24.81 -21.63
C ALA A 445 21.56 -25.42 -21.03
N ARG A 446 21.49 -25.99 -19.82
CA ARG A 446 22.60 -26.73 -19.19
C ARG A 446 23.00 -27.96 -20.00
N GLN A 447 22.01 -28.76 -20.40
CA GLN A 447 22.21 -29.99 -21.16
C GLN A 447 22.92 -29.70 -22.51
N LEU A 448 22.42 -28.72 -23.27
CA LEU A 448 23.03 -28.31 -24.54
C LEU A 448 24.45 -27.78 -24.38
N LEU A 449 24.76 -27.08 -23.28
CA LEU A 449 26.12 -26.58 -23.02
C LEU A 449 27.12 -27.68 -22.61
N ILE A 450 26.65 -28.80 -22.04
CA ILE A 450 27.47 -29.98 -21.78
C ILE A 450 27.74 -30.73 -23.09
N GLU A 451 26.71 -30.90 -23.92
CA GLU A 451 26.81 -31.54 -25.24
C GLU A 451 27.78 -30.73 -26.15
N LEU A 452 27.64 -29.40 -26.22
CA LEU A 452 28.58 -28.44 -26.84
C LEU A 452 29.95 -28.29 -26.14
N GLY A 453 30.20 -29.05 -25.07
CA GLY A 453 31.47 -29.10 -24.35
C GLY A 453 32.21 -30.44 -24.49
N GLN A 454 31.56 -31.45 -25.07
CA GLN A 454 32.07 -32.82 -25.18
C GLN A 454 32.29 -33.24 -26.64
N ASN A 455 31.48 -32.74 -27.57
CA ASN A 455 31.59 -33.03 -29.01
C ASN A 455 32.11 -31.82 -29.80
N ASN A 456 32.97 -32.08 -30.78
CA ASN A 456 33.36 -31.10 -31.82
C ASN A 456 32.49 -31.21 -33.09
N ASP A 457 31.65 -32.24 -33.20
CA ASP A 457 30.74 -32.46 -34.33
C ASP A 457 29.38 -31.75 -34.15
N SER A 458 28.74 -31.44 -35.27
CA SER A 458 27.89 -30.26 -35.43
C SER A 458 26.39 -30.54 -35.62
N GLU A 459 25.72 -31.11 -34.61
CA GLU A 459 24.25 -31.25 -34.58
C GLU A 459 23.51 -30.14 -33.79
N ILE A 460 24.22 -29.32 -33.02
CA ILE A 460 23.62 -28.23 -32.21
C ILE A 460 23.85 -26.89 -32.91
N GLU A 461 22.83 -26.36 -33.58
CA GLU A 461 22.85 -25.03 -34.23
C GLU A 461 22.78 -23.86 -33.24
N GLU A 462 22.36 -24.09 -31.99
CA GLU A 462 22.20 -23.03 -30.99
C GLU A 462 23.51 -22.30 -30.64
N ASN A 463 23.47 -20.97 -30.71
CA ASN A 463 24.62 -20.14 -30.38
C ASN A 463 25.05 -20.29 -28.89
N LYS A 464 26.19 -20.97 -28.68
CA LYS A 464 26.80 -21.25 -27.37
C LYS A 464 26.83 -20.04 -26.41
N SER A 465 27.26 -18.87 -26.88
CA SER A 465 27.32 -17.65 -26.03
C SER A 465 25.93 -17.16 -25.56
N LYS A 466 24.88 -17.41 -26.34
CA LYS A 466 23.49 -17.09 -25.95
C LYS A 466 22.92 -18.16 -25.01
N LEU A 467 23.29 -19.43 -25.17
CA LEU A 467 22.98 -20.48 -24.19
C LEU A 467 23.67 -20.22 -22.84
N GLU A 468 24.93 -19.78 -22.84
CA GLU A 468 25.65 -19.35 -21.63
C GLU A 468 24.98 -18.14 -20.97
N GLN A 469 24.53 -17.16 -21.76
CA GLN A 469 23.74 -16.04 -21.23
C GLN A 469 22.37 -16.49 -20.68
N LEU A 470 21.68 -17.42 -21.35
CA LEU A 470 20.42 -18.02 -20.89
C LEU A 470 20.60 -18.72 -19.54
N LYS A 471 21.64 -19.57 -19.44
CA LYS A 471 22.05 -20.24 -18.19
C LYS A 471 22.36 -19.21 -17.09
N THR A 472 23.30 -18.29 -17.32
CA THR A 472 23.74 -17.30 -16.31
C THR A 472 22.54 -16.51 -15.76
N VAL A 473 21.67 -15.99 -16.64
CA VAL A 473 20.52 -15.18 -16.22
C VAL A 473 19.48 -16.01 -15.47
N LEU A 474 19.28 -17.29 -15.81
CA LEU A 474 18.34 -18.16 -15.09
C LEU A 474 18.91 -18.69 -13.76
N GLU A 475 20.23 -18.89 -13.64
CA GLU A 475 20.92 -19.33 -12.40
C GLU A 475 21.22 -18.19 -11.41
N MET A 476 21.28 -16.95 -11.89
CA MET A 476 21.59 -15.77 -11.07
C MET A 476 20.72 -15.71 -9.79
N TYR A 477 21.32 -15.38 -8.65
CA TYR A 477 20.68 -15.40 -7.31
C TYR A 477 20.17 -16.79 -6.84
N GLY A 478 20.57 -17.88 -7.51
CA GLY A 478 20.48 -19.28 -7.05
C GLY A 478 19.11 -19.93 -7.09
N HIS A 479 18.02 -19.17 -7.06
CA HIS A 479 16.64 -19.69 -7.09
C HIS A 479 15.63 -18.67 -7.63
N PHE A 480 14.51 -19.14 -8.17
CA PHE A 480 13.48 -18.31 -8.82
C PHE A 480 12.50 -17.63 -7.84
N SER A 481 12.98 -17.09 -6.71
CA SER A 481 12.15 -16.29 -5.77
C SER A 481 12.38 -14.79 -5.98
N GLY A 482 11.37 -13.95 -5.79
CA GLY A 482 11.49 -12.48 -5.80
C GLY A 482 11.87 -11.79 -7.14
N ILE A 483 12.19 -12.56 -8.19
CA ILE A 483 12.92 -12.09 -9.37
C ILE A 483 12.07 -12.11 -10.65
N ASN A 484 12.06 -11.01 -11.41
CA ASN A 484 11.20 -10.83 -12.59
C ASN A 484 11.81 -11.42 -13.88
N ARG A 485 11.90 -12.75 -13.98
CA ARG A 485 12.30 -13.47 -15.21
C ARG A 485 11.09 -13.89 -16.04
N LYS A 486 11.17 -13.70 -17.37
CA LYS A 486 10.18 -14.18 -18.34
C LYS A 486 10.90 -14.74 -19.57
N VAL A 487 10.58 -15.97 -19.96
CA VAL A 487 10.93 -16.53 -21.27
C VAL A 487 9.69 -16.47 -22.13
N GLN A 488 9.80 -15.97 -23.36
CA GLN A 488 8.74 -16.03 -24.36
C GLN A 488 9.25 -16.80 -25.57
N LEU A 489 8.58 -17.89 -25.93
CA LEU A 489 8.78 -18.60 -27.19
C LEU A 489 7.72 -18.15 -28.19
N THR A 490 8.08 -18.01 -29.47
CA THR A 490 7.16 -17.68 -30.56
C THR A 490 7.49 -18.58 -31.74
N TYR A 491 6.49 -19.28 -32.29
CA TYR A 491 6.66 -20.21 -33.39
C TYR A 491 6.83 -19.45 -34.71
N LEU A 492 7.86 -19.81 -35.46
CA LEU A 492 8.18 -19.27 -36.78
C LEU A 492 8.09 -20.44 -37.78
N PRO A 493 6.99 -20.58 -38.55
CA PRO A 493 6.79 -21.74 -39.43
C PRO A 493 7.85 -21.88 -40.54
N HIS A 494 8.50 -20.76 -40.90
CA HIS A 494 9.45 -20.63 -42.02
C HIS A 494 10.82 -20.08 -41.53
N GLY A 495 11.13 -20.19 -40.24
CA GLY A 495 12.32 -19.60 -39.63
C GLY A 495 12.28 -18.06 -39.49
N CYS A 496 13.40 -17.46 -39.08
CA CYS A 496 13.53 -16.00 -38.95
C CYS A 496 13.84 -15.30 -40.29
N PRO A 497 13.09 -14.26 -40.69
CA PRO A 497 13.37 -13.51 -41.92
C PRO A 497 14.77 -12.88 -41.91
N LYS A 498 15.63 -13.27 -42.87
CA LYS A 498 16.98 -12.71 -43.06
C LYS A 498 16.90 -11.25 -43.51
N THR A 499 17.18 -10.30 -42.61
CA THR A 499 17.34 -8.88 -42.99
C THR A 499 18.71 -8.64 -43.62
N SER A 500 18.71 -8.17 -44.87
CA SER A 500 19.85 -7.75 -45.71
C SER A 500 20.96 -8.79 -45.97
N SER A 501 20.94 -9.30 -47.20
CA SER A 501 22.11 -9.59 -48.05
C SER A 501 23.31 -10.33 -47.44
N GLU A 502 23.30 -11.65 -47.54
CA GLU A 502 24.47 -12.45 -47.95
C GLU A 502 23.96 -13.82 -48.47
N GLU A 503 24.23 -14.04 -49.77
CA GLU A 503 24.07 -15.22 -50.64
C GLU A 503 22.73 -16.02 -50.67
N GLU A 504 22.29 -16.34 -51.89
CA GLU A 504 21.18 -17.27 -52.17
C GLU A 504 21.68 -18.72 -52.05
N ASP A 505 21.44 -19.35 -50.90
CA ASP A 505 21.68 -20.78 -50.72
C ASP A 505 20.37 -21.52 -50.40
N ASN A 506 20.19 -22.70 -51.00
CA ASN A 506 18.93 -23.44 -51.12
C ASN A 506 18.52 -24.22 -49.85
N HIS A 507 18.87 -23.70 -48.68
CA HIS A 507 18.45 -24.25 -47.40
C HIS A 507 16.95 -23.98 -47.17
N LYS A 508 16.21 -25.06 -46.86
CA LYS A 508 14.76 -25.03 -46.64
C LYS A 508 14.38 -24.07 -45.50
N GLU A 509 13.19 -23.49 -45.61
CA GLU A 509 12.52 -22.75 -44.55
C GLU A 509 12.08 -23.69 -43.41
N GLU A 510 13.03 -24.15 -42.59
CA GLU A 510 12.76 -25.02 -41.46
C GLU A 510 12.08 -24.26 -40.31
N PRO A 511 11.09 -24.85 -39.63
CA PRO A 511 10.39 -24.21 -38.53
C PRO A 511 11.33 -23.99 -37.34
N SER A 512 11.23 -22.83 -36.68
CA SER A 512 12.04 -22.47 -35.52
C SER A 512 11.20 -21.84 -34.40
N LEU A 513 11.81 -21.69 -33.22
CA LEU A 513 11.24 -20.91 -32.12
C LEU A 513 12.09 -19.67 -31.84
N LEU A 514 11.48 -18.50 -31.85
CA LEU A 514 12.10 -17.28 -31.34
C LEU A 514 12.00 -17.25 -29.80
N LEU A 515 13.11 -17.60 -29.13
CA LEU A 515 13.27 -17.51 -27.68
C LEU A 515 13.67 -16.08 -27.28
N VAL A 516 12.81 -15.44 -26.50
CA VAL A 516 13.00 -14.08 -25.96
C VAL A 516 13.05 -14.15 -24.43
N LEU A 517 14.26 -14.10 -23.87
CA LEU A 517 14.47 -13.98 -22.42
C LEU A 517 14.43 -12.51 -22.00
N LYS A 518 13.68 -12.19 -20.93
CA LYS A 518 13.61 -10.85 -20.33
C LYS A 518 13.87 -10.95 -18.82
N TRP A 519 14.69 -10.04 -18.30
CA TRP A 519 15.09 -9.96 -16.89
C TRP A 519 15.37 -8.50 -16.48
N GLY A 520 15.61 -8.26 -15.19
CA GLY A 520 15.62 -6.90 -14.63
C GLY A 520 14.22 -6.28 -14.64
N GLY A 521 14.12 -4.97 -14.41
CA GLY A 521 12.83 -4.35 -14.12
C GLY A 521 12.28 -4.75 -12.76
N GLU A 522 13.16 -4.92 -11.77
CA GLU A 522 12.81 -5.21 -10.37
C GLU A 522 12.70 -3.90 -9.59
N LEU A 523 11.70 -3.77 -8.71
CA LEU A 523 11.55 -2.59 -7.86
C LEU A 523 12.75 -2.51 -6.90
N THR A 524 13.46 -1.39 -6.89
CA THR A 524 14.62 -1.20 -6.03
C THR A 524 14.19 -0.94 -4.57
N PRO A 525 15.13 -0.99 -3.60
CA PRO A 525 14.91 -0.44 -2.27
C PRO A 525 14.43 1.02 -2.29
N ALA A 526 15.05 1.87 -3.13
CA ALA A 526 14.63 3.26 -3.31
C ALA A 526 13.19 3.37 -3.84
N GLY A 527 12.80 2.61 -4.87
CA GLY A 527 11.44 2.60 -5.42
C GLY A 527 10.39 2.10 -4.43
N ARG A 528 10.77 1.24 -3.48
CA ARG A 528 9.92 0.85 -2.35
C ARG A 528 9.70 2.02 -1.38
N VAL A 529 10.75 2.78 -1.06
CA VAL A 529 10.65 3.97 -0.19
C VAL A 529 9.85 5.07 -0.86
N GLN A 530 10.10 5.40 -2.14
CA GLN A 530 9.32 6.36 -2.92
C GLN A 530 7.80 6.07 -2.84
N ALA A 531 7.43 4.80 -2.99
CA ALA A 531 6.04 4.37 -2.91
C ALA A 531 5.46 4.53 -1.50
N GLU A 532 6.18 4.12 -0.46
CA GLU A 532 5.76 4.24 0.95
C GLU A 532 5.64 5.71 1.39
N GLU A 533 6.53 6.58 0.93
CA GLU A 533 6.51 8.02 1.19
C GLU A 533 5.36 8.71 0.45
N LEU A 534 5.09 8.35 -0.81
CA LEU A 534 3.92 8.88 -1.52
C LEU A 534 2.61 8.41 -0.86
N GLY A 535 2.54 7.15 -0.42
CA GLY A 535 1.40 6.65 0.35
C GLY A 535 1.18 7.46 1.63
N ARG A 536 2.27 7.78 2.35
CA ARG A 536 2.24 8.63 3.55
C ARG A 536 1.72 10.05 3.23
N ALA A 537 2.19 10.67 2.14
CA ALA A 537 1.72 11.98 1.69
C ALA A 537 0.24 11.97 1.27
N PHE A 538 -0.21 10.91 0.58
CA PHE A 538 -1.60 10.77 0.13
C PHE A 538 -2.61 10.75 1.29
N ARG A 539 -2.21 10.39 2.51
CA ARG A 539 -3.10 10.49 3.69
C ARG A 539 -3.57 11.91 3.98
N CYS A 540 -2.74 12.91 3.67
CA CYS A 540 -3.01 14.32 3.96
C CYS A 540 -4.06 14.94 3.03
N MET A 541 -4.40 14.29 1.92
CA MET A 541 -5.49 14.73 1.02
C MET A 541 -6.89 14.42 1.56
N TYR A 542 -7.01 13.64 2.63
CA TYR A 542 -8.31 13.27 3.21
C TYR A 542 -8.68 14.19 4.39
N PRO A 543 -9.98 14.44 4.63
CA PRO A 543 -10.47 15.22 5.77
C PRO A 543 -9.86 14.79 7.12
N GLY A 544 -9.33 15.75 7.88
CA GLY A 544 -8.55 15.49 9.11
C GLY A 544 -7.12 15.00 8.87
N GLY A 545 -6.59 15.15 7.65
CA GLY A 545 -5.24 14.77 7.26
C GLY A 545 -4.15 15.81 7.54
N GLN A 546 -4.50 17.06 7.85
CA GLN A 546 -3.54 18.17 8.01
C GLN A 546 -2.88 18.24 9.41
N GLY A 547 -3.41 17.50 10.39
CA GLY A 547 -2.88 17.42 11.76
C GLY A 547 -3.85 17.93 12.83
N ASP A 548 -4.92 18.63 12.43
CA ASP A 548 -5.93 19.23 13.32
C ASP A 548 -6.61 18.19 14.23
N TYR A 549 -6.67 16.93 13.76
CA TYR A 549 -7.19 15.81 14.54
C TYR A 549 -6.06 15.11 15.31
N ALA A 550 -5.88 15.51 16.57
CA ALA A 550 -4.92 14.96 17.54
C ALA A 550 -3.42 15.20 17.24
N GLY A 551 -3.08 16.22 16.45
CA GLY A 551 -1.69 16.69 16.26
C GLY A 551 -0.83 15.86 15.30
N PHE A 552 -1.37 14.79 14.72
CA PHE A 552 -0.64 13.87 13.83
C PHE A 552 -1.17 13.92 12.38
N PRO A 553 -0.36 14.34 11.39
CA PRO A 553 -0.76 14.37 9.99
C PRO A 553 -1.18 12.99 9.45
N GLY A 554 -2.21 12.99 8.61
CA GLY A 554 -2.76 11.81 7.94
C GLY A 554 -3.68 10.92 8.78
N CYS A 555 -3.98 11.26 10.05
CA CYS A 555 -4.88 10.44 10.88
C CYS A 555 -6.31 10.33 10.34
N GLY A 556 -6.80 11.36 9.64
CA GLY A 556 -8.14 11.40 9.03
C GLY A 556 -8.49 10.20 8.12
N LEU A 557 -7.65 9.90 7.12
CA LEU A 557 -7.82 8.72 6.26
C LEU A 557 -7.90 7.42 7.07
N LEU A 558 -7.04 7.31 8.08
CA LEU A 558 -6.89 6.12 8.88
C LEU A 558 -8.11 5.93 9.82
N ARG A 559 -8.72 7.02 10.32
CA ARG A 559 -10.04 7.00 11.00
C ARG A 559 -11.13 6.52 10.05
N LEU A 560 -11.24 7.11 8.85
CA LEU A 560 -12.25 6.73 7.85
C LEU A 560 -12.14 5.24 7.45
N HIS A 561 -10.91 4.70 7.43
CA HIS A 561 -10.67 3.29 7.13
C HIS A 561 -11.18 2.35 8.24
N SER A 562 -10.74 2.56 9.48
CA SER A 562 -11.12 1.71 10.61
C SER A 562 -12.59 1.86 11.02
N THR A 563 -13.20 3.04 10.80
CA THR A 563 -14.62 3.32 11.08
C THR A 563 -15.56 2.98 9.91
N TYR A 564 -15.12 2.13 8.99
CA TYR A 564 -15.89 1.59 7.86
C TYR A 564 -16.39 2.59 6.80
N ARG A 565 -16.17 3.90 6.99
CA ARG A 565 -16.56 5.02 6.10
C ARG A 565 -15.67 5.20 4.84
N HIS A 566 -14.79 4.23 4.53
CA HIS A 566 -13.85 4.29 3.40
C HIS A 566 -13.87 3.00 2.54
N ASP A 567 -14.24 3.14 1.26
CA ASP A 567 -14.22 2.07 0.24
C ASP A 567 -12.94 2.15 -0.61
N LEU A 568 -11.85 1.58 -0.08
CA LEU A 568 -10.57 1.47 -0.78
C LEU A 568 -10.54 0.25 -1.72
N LYS A 569 -10.25 0.46 -3.01
CA LYS A 569 -9.88 -0.61 -3.95
C LYS A 569 -8.57 -0.23 -4.67
N ILE A 570 -7.57 -1.10 -4.60
CA ILE A 570 -6.25 -0.90 -5.24
C ILE A 570 -6.10 -1.93 -6.38
N TYR A 571 -5.72 -1.43 -7.56
CA TYR A 571 -5.51 -2.19 -8.78
C TYR A 571 -4.06 -2.06 -9.24
N ALA A 572 -3.49 -3.13 -9.78
CA ALA A 572 -2.18 -3.09 -10.43
C ALA A 572 -2.13 -4.00 -11.66
N SER A 573 -1.25 -3.63 -12.59
CA SER A 573 -0.81 -4.47 -13.71
C SER A 573 -0.25 -5.84 -13.27
N ASP A 574 -0.27 -6.81 -14.17
CA ASP A 574 0.44 -8.12 -14.15
C ASP A 574 1.96 -8.01 -13.88
N GLU A 575 2.57 -6.84 -14.05
CA GLU A 575 4.00 -6.63 -13.84
C GLU A 575 4.39 -6.52 -12.36
N GLY A 576 5.20 -7.46 -11.86
CA GLY A 576 5.55 -7.58 -10.43
C GLY A 576 6.13 -6.31 -9.77
N ARG A 577 6.90 -5.47 -10.50
CA ARG A 577 7.36 -4.17 -9.96
C ARG A 577 6.23 -3.19 -9.68
N VAL A 578 5.14 -3.25 -10.47
CA VAL A 578 3.96 -2.41 -10.32
C VAL A 578 3.15 -2.87 -9.11
N GLN A 579 2.98 -4.19 -8.94
CA GLN A 579 2.34 -4.80 -7.77
C GLN A 579 3.11 -4.49 -6.47
N MET A 580 4.44 -4.59 -6.49
CA MET A 580 5.29 -4.23 -5.35
C MET A 580 5.27 -2.72 -5.05
N THR A 581 5.13 -1.85 -6.08
CA THR A 581 4.90 -0.41 -5.86
C THR A 581 3.56 -0.21 -5.15
N ALA A 582 2.49 -0.82 -5.65
CA ALA A 582 1.14 -0.69 -5.11
C ALA A 582 1.05 -1.18 -3.65
N ALA A 583 1.73 -2.28 -3.33
CA ALA A 583 1.84 -2.81 -1.97
C ALA A 583 2.63 -1.87 -1.04
N ALA A 584 3.76 -1.31 -1.50
CA ALA A 584 4.58 -0.37 -0.72
C ALA A 584 3.84 0.96 -0.46
N PHE A 585 3.13 1.45 -1.47
CA PHE A 585 2.21 2.56 -1.31
C PHE A 585 1.09 2.24 -0.32
N ALA A 586 0.45 1.07 -0.40
CA ALA A 586 -0.61 0.67 0.53
C ALA A 586 -0.12 0.62 1.98
N LYS A 587 1.12 0.14 2.21
CA LYS A 587 1.79 0.19 3.52
C LYS A 587 1.91 1.63 4.04
N GLY A 588 2.43 2.54 3.20
CA GLY A 588 2.59 3.95 3.52
C GLY A 588 1.26 4.67 3.79
N LEU A 589 0.27 4.42 2.93
CA LEU A 589 -1.08 4.97 2.98
C LEU A 589 -1.82 4.59 4.26
N LEU A 590 -1.73 3.33 4.68
CA LEU A 590 -2.49 2.79 5.81
C LEU A 590 -1.68 2.77 7.13
N ALA A 591 -0.48 3.36 7.14
CA ALA A 591 0.43 3.45 8.29
C ALA A 591 0.81 2.07 8.89
N LEU A 592 1.12 1.10 8.03
CA LEU A 592 1.31 -0.29 8.42
C LEU A 592 2.76 -0.56 8.81
N GLU A 593 3.00 -1.07 10.02
CA GLU A 593 4.33 -1.41 10.53
C GLU A 593 4.89 -2.71 9.90
N GLY A 594 6.22 -2.85 9.88
CA GLY A 594 6.92 -4.06 9.41
C GLY A 594 7.46 -4.01 7.97
N GLU A 595 7.86 -5.18 7.46
CA GLU A 595 8.34 -5.36 6.08
C GLU A 595 7.20 -5.35 5.04
N LEU A 596 7.55 -5.43 3.75
CA LEU A 596 6.55 -5.53 2.68
C LEU A 596 6.09 -6.97 2.49
N THR A 597 4.86 -7.26 2.89
CA THR A 597 4.39 -8.63 3.07
C THR A 597 3.60 -9.19 1.87
N PRO A 598 3.53 -10.53 1.70
CA PRO A 598 2.77 -11.14 0.61
C PRO A 598 1.28 -10.78 0.60
N ILE A 599 0.67 -10.57 1.78
CA ILE A 599 -0.74 -10.19 1.91
C ILE A 599 -1.02 -8.81 1.31
N LEU A 600 -0.07 -7.87 1.38
CA LEU A 600 -0.23 -6.58 0.67
C LEU A 600 -0.25 -6.76 -0.85
N VAL A 601 0.47 -7.74 -1.38
CA VAL A 601 0.45 -8.09 -2.81
C VAL A 601 -0.86 -8.78 -3.22
N GLN A 602 -1.53 -9.50 -2.30
CA GLN A 602 -2.88 -10.04 -2.50
C GLN A 602 -3.99 -8.98 -2.38
N MET A 603 -3.83 -8.00 -1.49
CA MET A 603 -4.76 -6.88 -1.31
C MET A 603 -4.78 -5.95 -2.53
N VAL A 604 -3.63 -5.78 -3.18
CA VAL A 604 -3.54 -5.23 -4.53
C VAL A 604 -4.21 -6.22 -5.48
N LYS A 605 -5.38 -5.87 -6.01
CA LYS A 605 -6.03 -6.71 -7.02
C LYS A 605 -5.23 -6.65 -8.31
N SER A 606 -4.45 -7.70 -8.56
CA SER A 606 -3.94 -8.00 -9.90
C SER A 606 -5.14 -8.11 -10.86
N ALA A 607 -4.99 -7.53 -12.05
CA ALA A 607 -6.11 -7.29 -12.95
C ALA A 607 -6.61 -8.57 -13.67
N ASN A 608 -7.23 -9.50 -12.93
CA ASN A 608 -8.09 -10.57 -13.47
C ASN A 608 -9.42 -10.01 -14.02
N MET A 609 -9.32 -8.94 -14.80
CA MET A 609 -10.36 -8.28 -15.60
C MET A 609 -9.68 -7.89 -16.91
N ASN A 610 -9.79 -8.77 -17.91
CA ASN A 610 -8.99 -8.75 -19.14
C ASN A 610 -8.83 -7.35 -19.75
N GLY A 611 -7.59 -6.87 -19.86
CA GLY A 611 -7.25 -5.64 -20.57
C GLY A 611 -7.35 -4.31 -19.79
N LEU A 612 -7.66 -4.30 -18.49
CA LEU A 612 -7.86 -3.04 -17.75
C LEU A 612 -6.59 -2.18 -17.59
N LEU A 613 -5.46 -2.80 -17.23
CA LEU A 613 -4.14 -2.17 -17.08
C LEU A 613 -3.02 -2.93 -17.83
N ASP A 614 -3.40 -3.96 -18.58
CA ASP A 614 -2.51 -4.91 -19.24
C ASP A 614 -3.04 -5.19 -20.66
N SER A 615 -2.74 -4.27 -21.59
CA SER A 615 -3.13 -4.39 -23.00
C SER A 615 -2.33 -5.50 -23.70
N ASP A 616 -2.98 -6.47 -24.34
CA ASP A 616 -2.27 -7.42 -25.22
C ASP A 616 -1.85 -6.68 -26.51
N SER A 617 -0.56 -6.36 -26.56
CA SER A 617 0.08 -5.40 -27.47
C SER A 617 -0.04 -5.70 -28.97
N ASP A 618 -0.50 -6.89 -29.33
CA ASP A 618 -0.57 -7.33 -30.73
C ASP A 618 -1.62 -6.54 -31.55
N SER A 619 -2.64 -5.97 -30.88
CA SER A 619 -3.74 -5.22 -31.49
C SER A 619 -3.45 -3.73 -31.77
N LEU A 620 -2.41 -3.15 -31.15
CA LEU A 620 -2.18 -1.69 -31.07
C LEU A 620 -1.22 -1.20 -32.18
N SER A 621 -1.26 -1.84 -33.35
CA SER A 621 -0.04 -2.13 -34.11
C SER A 621 0.13 -1.41 -35.46
N SER A 622 -0.80 -0.56 -35.92
CA SER A 622 -0.62 0.20 -37.19
C SER A 622 -0.04 1.60 -36.98
N CYS A 623 -0.75 2.49 -36.29
CA CYS A 623 -0.38 3.90 -36.14
C CYS A 623 0.93 4.08 -35.37
N GLN A 624 1.12 3.38 -34.24
CA GLN A 624 2.36 3.50 -33.47
C GLN A 624 3.61 3.09 -34.27
N HIS A 625 3.53 2.08 -35.14
CA HIS A 625 4.65 1.69 -35.99
C HIS A 625 4.93 2.72 -37.10
N ARG A 626 3.89 3.32 -37.71
CA ARG A 626 4.04 4.45 -38.65
C ARG A 626 4.73 5.65 -37.99
N VAL A 627 4.32 5.99 -36.78
CA VAL A 627 4.90 7.09 -35.99
C VAL A 627 6.37 6.83 -35.66
N LYS A 628 6.70 5.64 -35.13
CA LYS A 628 8.09 5.22 -34.85
C LYS A 628 8.96 5.21 -36.11
N ALA A 629 8.42 4.82 -37.26
CA ALA A 629 9.13 4.86 -38.54
C ALA A 629 9.46 6.31 -38.97
N ARG A 630 8.49 7.23 -38.92
CA ARG A 630 8.67 8.65 -39.24
C ARG A 630 9.67 9.33 -38.29
N LEU A 631 9.62 9.02 -37.00
CA LEU A 631 10.57 9.50 -35.99
C LEU A 631 12.00 9.04 -36.30
N ASN A 632 12.18 7.76 -36.63
CA ASN A 632 13.47 7.18 -37.02
C ASN A 632 14.02 7.79 -38.33
N GLU A 633 13.16 8.05 -39.31
CA GLU A 633 13.54 8.73 -40.57
C GLU A 633 14.10 10.14 -40.32
N ILE A 634 13.44 10.95 -39.48
CA ILE A 634 13.88 12.31 -39.17
C ILE A 634 15.20 12.28 -38.38
N LEU A 635 15.31 11.42 -37.36
CA LEU A 635 16.50 11.32 -36.52
C LEU A 635 17.70 10.63 -37.21
N GLN A 636 17.53 10.04 -38.40
CA GLN A 636 18.64 9.52 -39.22
C GLN A 636 19.22 10.51 -40.24
N ARG A 637 18.78 11.78 -40.24
CA ARG A 637 19.36 12.82 -41.11
C ARG A 637 20.60 13.45 -40.47
N ASP A 638 21.79 13.28 -41.08
CA ASP A 638 22.98 14.05 -40.70
C ASP A 638 22.90 15.47 -41.28
N ARG A 639 22.08 16.28 -40.65
CA ARG A 639 22.09 17.74 -40.73
C ARG A 639 21.47 18.32 -39.48
N ASP A 640 21.69 19.60 -39.26
CA ASP A 640 21.06 20.33 -38.17
C ASP A 640 19.54 20.45 -38.44
N PHE A 641 18.74 20.50 -37.37
CA PHE A 641 17.27 20.65 -37.46
C PHE A 641 16.89 21.99 -38.11
N THR A 642 16.05 21.91 -39.14
CA THR A 642 15.42 23.05 -39.82
C THR A 642 14.02 23.30 -39.25
N SER A 643 13.42 24.46 -39.51
CA SER A 643 12.05 24.79 -39.09
C SER A 643 11.03 23.70 -39.46
N GLU A 644 11.19 23.09 -40.65
CA GLU A 644 10.35 22.00 -41.13
C GLU A 644 10.43 20.75 -40.22
N ASP A 645 11.58 20.48 -39.59
CA ASP A 645 11.72 19.38 -38.64
C ASP A 645 11.10 19.71 -37.28
N TYR A 646 11.12 20.98 -36.85
CA TYR A 646 10.38 21.42 -35.66
C TYR A 646 8.88 21.27 -35.87
N GLU A 647 8.34 21.70 -37.02
CA GLU A 647 6.93 21.50 -37.38
C GLU A 647 6.56 20.01 -37.46
N LYS A 648 7.42 19.17 -38.05
CA LYS A 648 7.20 17.71 -38.18
C LYS A 648 7.34 16.92 -36.88
N LEU A 649 8.14 17.39 -35.92
CA LEU A 649 8.37 16.72 -34.62
C LEU A 649 7.53 17.30 -33.48
N THR A 650 7.19 18.59 -33.49
CA THR A 650 6.34 19.20 -32.45
C THR A 650 5.33 20.20 -33.05
N PRO A 651 4.34 19.70 -33.82
CA PRO A 651 3.29 20.55 -34.40
C PRO A 651 2.43 21.28 -33.34
N SER A 652 2.42 20.80 -32.09
CA SER A 652 1.78 21.44 -30.94
C SER A 652 2.67 22.44 -30.19
N GLY A 653 3.87 22.76 -30.69
CA GLY A 653 4.74 23.83 -30.14
C GLY A 653 5.27 23.57 -28.72
N SER A 654 5.46 22.31 -28.32
CA SER A 654 5.80 21.95 -26.93
C SER A 654 7.19 22.44 -26.52
N ILE A 655 7.24 23.24 -25.46
CA ILE A 655 8.45 23.94 -25.00
C ILE A 655 9.56 22.96 -24.59
N SER A 656 9.22 21.87 -23.91
CA SER A 656 10.20 20.85 -23.51
C SER A 656 10.86 20.15 -24.72
N LEU A 657 10.07 19.83 -25.74
CA LEU A 657 10.55 19.25 -27.00
C LEU A 657 11.44 20.22 -27.79
N ILE A 658 11.04 21.48 -27.90
CA ILE A 658 11.83 22.53 -28.57
C ILE A 658 13.20 22.71 -27.87
N LYS A 659 13.23 22.75 -26.53
CA LYS A 659 14.47 22.83 -25.75
C LYS A 659 15.39 21.63 -26.04
N SER A 660 14.87 20.41 -26.07
CA SER A 660 15.67 19.21 -26.37
C SER A 660 16.20 19.20 -27.82
N MET A 661 15.40 19.65 -28.80
CA MET A 661 15.88 19.84 -30.18
C MET A 661 17.01 20.87 -30.28
N GLN A 662 16.94 21.97 -29.53
CA GLN A 662 17.99 22.99 -29.45
C GLN A 662 19.29 22.49 -28.80
N VAL A 663 19.22 21.54 -27.86
CA VAL A 663 20.38 20.88 -27.25
C VAL A 663 21.05 19.92 -28.23
N ILE A 664 20.25 19.11 -28.95
CA ILE A 664 20.75 18.12 -29.92
C ILE A 664 21.35 18.79 -31.16
N LYS A 665 20.62 19.74 -31.75
CA LYS A 665 20.88 20.40 -33.06
C LYS A 665 20.94 19.43 -34.24
N ASN A 666 21.89 18.50 -34.25
CA ASN A 666 22.06 17.46 -35.25
C ASN A 666 21.95 16.08 -34.57
N PRO A 667 20.97 15.24 -34.96
CA PRO A 667 20.71 13.98 -34.26
C PRO A 667 21.80 12.94 -34.50
N ILE A 668 22.37 12.83 -35.71
CA ILE A 668 23.44 11.88 -36.02
C ILE A 668 24.71 12.19 -35.23
N LYS A 669 25.19 13.44 -35.25
CA LYS A 669 26.39 13.85 -34.49
C LYS A 669 26.21 13.69 -32.98
N THR A 670 24.98 13.85 -32.47
CA THR A 670 24.66 13.57 -31.08
C THR A 670 24.70 12.07 -30.79
N CYS A 671 24.19 11.22 -31.69
CA CYS A 671 24.30 9.76 -31.60
C CYS A 671 25.76 9.27 -31.70
N ASP A 672 26.60 9.87 -32.55
CA ASP A 672 28.05 9.60 -32.59
C ASP A 672 28.72 9.95 -31.26
N LYS A 673 28.39 11.10 -30.67
CA LYS A 673 28.92 11.50 -29.36
C LYS A 673 28.46 10.55 -28.24
N VAL A 674 27.15 10.24 -28.17
CA VAL A 674 26.59 9.25 -27.21
C VAL A 674 27.25 7.88 -27.39
N TYR A 675 27.46 7.44 -28.63
CA TYR A 675 28.16 6.18 -28.93
C TYR A 675 29.61 6.21 -28.40
N SER A 676 30.38 7.26 -28.70
CA SER A 676 31.76 7.38 -28.19
C SER A 676 31.85 7.42 -26.65
N LEU A 677 30.86 8.04 -25.98
CA LEU A 677 30.73 8.05 -24.53
C LEU A 677 30.43 6.65 -23.97
N ILE A 678 29.58 5.86 -24.65
CA ILE A 678 29.34 4.45 -24.31
C ILE A 678 30.62 3.62 -24.49
N GLN A 679 31.38 3.81 -25.57
CA GLN A 679 32.66 3.09 -25.77
C GLN A 679 33.68 3.44 -24.69
N SER A 680 33.77 4.71 -24.28
CA SER A 680 34.57 5.14 -23.13
C SER A 680 34.12 4.46 -21.85
N LEU A 681 32.81 4.43 -21.58
CA LEU A 681 32.22 3.80 -20.39
C LEU A 681 32.49 2.29 -20.33
N THR A 682 32.27 1.55 -21.43
CA THR A 682 32.64 0.14 -21.58
C THR A 682 34.12 -0.09 -21.27
N SER A 683 34.99 0.81 -21.72
CA SER A 683 36.45 0.70 -21.54
C SER A 683 36.88 1.00 -20.10
N GLN A 684 36.30 2.02 -19.47
CA GLN A 684 36.51 2.32 -18.05
C GLN A 684 36.05 1.16 -17.16
N ILE A 685 34.89 0.55 -17.43
CA ILE A 685 34.38 -0.58 -16.63
C ILE A 685 35.34 -1.78 -16.70
N LYS A 686 35.91 -2.10 -17.88
CA LYS A 686 36.96 -3.14 -18.03
C LYS A 686 38.18 -2.82 -17.15
N GLN A 687 38.70 -1.60 -17.22
CA GLN A 687 39.83 -1.16 -16.39
C GLN A 687 39.54 -1.27 -14.88
N ARG A 688 38.29 -1.05 -14.44
CA ARG A 688 37.90 -1.27 -13.04
C ARG A 688 37.79 -2.75 -12.68
N MET A 689 37.43 -3.64 -13.60
CA MET A 689 37.49 -5.09 -13.36
C MET A 689 38.94 -5.62 -13.26
N GLU A 690 39.90 -4.89 -13.82
CA GLU A 690 41.34 -5.23 -13.77
C GLU A 690 42.07 -4.63 -12.54
N ASP A 691 41.56 -3.55 -11.94
CA ASP A 691 42.13 -2.95 -10.71
C ASP A 691 41.67 -3.70 -9.44
N PRO A 692 42.58 -4.35 -8.68
CA PRO A 692 42.23 -5.13 -7.49
C PRO A 692 41.44 -4.36 -6.42
N LYS A 693 41.48 -3.03 -6.41
CA LYS A 693 40.69 -2.19 -5.49
C LYS A 693 39.17 -2.33 -5.68
N PHE A 694 38.73 -2.83 -6.83
CA PHE A 694 37.31 -2.98 -7.17
C PHE A 694 36.88 -4.45 -7.29
N ALA A 695 37.76 -5.42 -7.01
CA ALA A 695 37.44 -6.85 -7.11
C ALA A 695 36.24 -7.25 -6.23
N ASP A 696 36.15 -6.69 -5.02
CA ASP A 696 35.08 -6.93 -4.06
C ASP A 696 33.93 -5.90 -4.13
N ILE A 697 33.84 -5.05 -5.18
CA ILE A 697 32.82 -4.00 -5.22
C ILE A 697 31.44 -4.56 -5.61
N GLN A 698 30.52 -4.53 -4.64
CA GLN A 698 29.10 -4.82 -4.86
C GLN A 698 28.40 -3.53 -5.32
N LEU A 699 27.81 -3.55 -6.52
CA LEU A 699 27.04 -2.41 -7.03
C LEU A 699 25.61 -2.44 -6.44
N TYR A 700 24.85 -1.37 -6.70
CA TYR A 700 23.50 -1.26 -6.16
C TYR A 700 22.59 -2.40 -6.63
N HIS A 701 21.71 -2.86 -5.72
CA HIS A 701 20.86 -4.05 -5.89
C HIS A 701 21.63 -5.34 -6.24
N SER A 702 22.91 -5.44 -5.86
CA SER A 702 23.78 -6.60 -6.14
C SER A 702 24.03 -6.86 -7.63
N GLU A 703 24.09 -5.82 -8.45
CA GLU A 703 24.75 -5.91 -9.75
C GLU A 703 26.27 -6.05 -9.54
N THR A 704 26.96 -6.73 -10.47
CA THR A 704 28.44 -6.83 -10.48
C THR A 704 29.00 -5.99 -11.62
N LEU A 705 30.28 -5.62 -11.54
CA LEU A 705 30.96 -4.94 -12.67
C LEU A 705 30.85 -5.74 -13.97
N GLU A 706 30.85 -7.09 -13.91
CA GLU A 706 30.67 -7.92 -15.10
C GLU A 706 29.25 -7.82 -15.68
N LEU A 707 28.20 -7.80 -14.84
CA LEU A 707 26.82 -7.60 -15.29
C LEU A 707 26.62 -6.19 -15.87
N MET A 708 27.22 -5.18 -15.24
CA MET A 708 27.26 -3.79 -15.73
C MET A 708 27.98 -3.69 -17.09
N LEU A 709 29.11 -4.40 -17.25
CA LEU A 709 29.84 -4.47 -18.52
C LEU A 709 29.03 -5.17 -19.61
N ARG A 710 28.41 -6.32 -19.29
CA ARG A 710 27.52 -7.06 -20.20
C ARG A 710 26.31 -6.22 -20.62
N ARG A 711 25.82 -5.31 -19.76
CA ARG A 711 24.75 -4.34 -20.05
C ARG A 711 25.23 -3.24 -21.02
N TRP A 712 26.36 -2.59 -20.75
CA TRP A 712 26.88 -1.50 -21.57
C TRP A 712 27.47 -1.95 -22.92
N ALA A 713 28.32 -2.98 -22.95
CA ALA A 713 28.88 -3.52 -24.20
C ALA A 713 27.80 -4.07 -25.16
N LYS A 714 26.63 -4.44 -24.62
CA LYS A 714 25.46 -4.79 -25.41
C LYS A 714 24.77 -3.58 -26.02
N LEU A 715 24.57 -2.49 -25.25
CA LEU A 715 24.03 -1.24 -25.81
C LEU A 715 24.96 -0.65 -26.87
N GLU A 716 26.27 -0.73 -26.66
CA GLU A 716 27.29 -0.38 -27.67
C GLU A 716 27.05 -1.13 -28.99
N LYS A 717 26.92 -2.46 -28.94
CA LYS A 717 26.66 -3.30 -30.11
C LYS A 717 25.27 -3.12 -30.73
N ASP A 718 24.25 -2.87 -29.90
CA ASP A 718 22.85 -2.77 -30.33
C ASP A 718 22.50 -1.38 -30.89
N PHE A 719 23.21 -0.32 -30.51
CA PHE A 719 22.88 1.08 -30.87
C PHE A 719 23.37 1.48 -32.25
N LYS A 720 24.58 1.05 -32.68
CA LYS A 720 25.10 1.32 -34.03
C LYS A 720 25.10 0.05 -34.87
N THR A 721 24.29 0.04 -35.92
CA THR A 721 24.17 -1.10 -36.85
C THR A 721 25.44 -1.27 -37.69
N LYS A 722 25.66 -2.47 -38.24
CA LYS A 722 26.76 -2.76 -39.20
C LYS A 722 26.84 -1.73 -40.32
N ASN A 723 25.70 -1.19 -40.75
CA ASN A 723 25.56 -0.28 -41.89
C ASN A 723 25.77 1.19 -41.49
N GLY A 724 26.43 1.46 -40.35
CA GLY A 724 26.73 2.80 -39.82
C GLY A 724 25.55 3.54 -39.19
N LYS A 725 24.31 3.15 -39.49
CA LYS A 725 23.07 3.77 -39.00
C LYS A 725 22.78 3.46 -37.53
N TYR A 726 22.08 4.36 -36.86
CA TYR A 726 21.69 4.23 -35.45
C TYR A 726 20.30 3.60 -35.27
N ASP A 727 20.16 2.70 -34.30
CA ASP A 727 18.87 2.18 -33.84
C ASP A 727 18.29 3.11 -32.75
N ILE A 728 17.45 4.04 -33.22
CA ILE A 728 16.74 5.01 -32.39
C ILE A 728 15.89 4.35 -31.28
N SER A 729 15.46 3.09 -31.45
CA SER A 729 14.70 2.36 -30.42
C SER A 729 15.52 1.99 -29.17
N LYS A 730 16.85 2.17 -29.21
CA LYS A 730 17.74 1.99 -28.05
C LYS A 730 17.88 3.23 -27.18
N ILE A 731 17.50 4.42 -27.65
CA ILE A 731 17.64 5.67 -26.89
C ILE A 731 16.97 5.58 -25.50
N PRO A 732 15.73 5.04 -25.35
CA PRO A 732 15.14 4.80 -24.04
C PRO A 732 15.90 3.76 -23.20
N ASP A 733 16.40 2.66 -23.80
CA ASP A 733 17.20 1.67 -23.08
C ASP A 733 18.53 2.28 -22.56
N ILE A 734 19.16 3.19 -23.33
CA ILE A 734 20.41 3.90 -22.99
C ILE A 734 20.17 4.91 -21.86
N TYR A 735 19.17 5.77 -22.00
CA TYR A 735 18.81 6.76 -20.99
C TYR A 735 18.48 6.09 -19.65
N ASP A 736 17.70 5.01 -19.68
CA ASP A 736 17.37 4.20 -18.50
C ASP A 736 18.61 3.63 -17.80
N CYS A 737 19.58 3.12 -18.57
CA CYS A 737 20.81 2.57 -18.02
C CYS A 737 21.69 3.65 -17.37
N ILE A 738 21.92 4.79 -18.04
CA ILE A 738 22.76 5.85 -17.46
C ILE A 738 22.07 6.58 -16.31
N LYS A 739 20.73 6.73 -16.34
CA LYS A 739 19.96 7.27 -15.21
C LYS A 739 20.11 6.39 -13.96
N TYR A 740 19.99 5.08 -14.10
CA TYR A 740 20.23 4.15 -13.00
C TYR A 740 21.69 4.23 -12.48
N ASP A 741 22.68 4.26 -13.36
CA ASP A 741 24.08 4.31 -12.95
C ASP A 741 24.48 5.65 -12.30
N VAL A 742 23.93 6.77 -12.79
CA VAL A 742 24.12 8.12 -12.20
C VAL A 742 23.34 8.30 -10.90
N GLN A 743 22.23 7.57 -10.68
CA GLN A 743 21.46 7.65 -9.44
C GLN A 743 22.01 6.72 -8.35
N HIS A 744 22.53 5.55 -8.71
CA HIS A 744 22.85 4.48 -7.74
C HIS A 744 24.32 4.04 -7.70
N ASN A 745 25.06 4.16 -8.81
CA ASN A 745 26.43 3.65 -8.94
C ASN A 745 27.49 4.77 -8.97
N VAL A 746 27.16 5.97 -8.46
CA VAL A 746 28.03 7.17 -8.36
C VAL A 746 29.38 6.87 -7.70
N SER A 747 29.39 5.94 -6.74
CA SER A 747 30.60 5.48 -6.04
C SER A 747 31.70 4.94 -6.97
N LEU A 748 31.34 4.48 -8.17
CA LEU A 748 32.31 4.06 -9.20
C LEU A 748 33.11 5.22 -9.78
N LYS A 749 32.66 6.48 -9.68
CA LYS A 749 33.37 7.66 -10.25
C LYS A 749 33.81 7.41 -11.70
N LEU A 750 32.84 7.10 -12.57
CA LEU A 750 33.06 6.90 -14.00
C LEU A 750 32.97 8.26 -14.72
N GLU A 751 33.96 8.56 -15.55
CA GLU A 751 34.11 9.85 -16.21
C GLU A 751 33.05 10.07 -17.29
N ASN A 752 32.65 11.33 -17.49
CA ASN A 752 31.69 11.79 -18.51
C ASN A 752 30.27 11.17 -18.43
N THR A 753 29.96 10.43 -17.37
CA THR A 753 28.62 9.86 -17.09
C THR A 753 27.50 10.91 -17.09
N MET A 754 27.74 12.10 -16.52
CA MET A 754 26.77 13.21 -16.57
C MET A 754 26.58 13.79 -17.97
N GLU A 755 27.59 13.74 -18.85
CA GLU A 755 27.43 14.17 -20.24
C GLU A 755 26.61 13.14 -21.04
N LEU A 756 26.89 11.85 -20.85
CA LEU A 756 26.08 10.76 -21.41
C LEU A 756 24.62 10.83 -20.90
N TYR A 757 24.41 11.14 -19.62
CA TYR A 757 23.07 11.38 -19.06
C TYR A 757 22.37 12.55 -19.75
N ARG A 758 22.99 13.74 -19.84
CA ARG A 758 22.37 14.92 -20.48
C ARG A 758 22.02 14.70 -21.96
N LEU A 759 22.94 14.10 -22.72
CA LEU A 759 22.71 13.86 -24.16
C LEU A 759 21.68 12.76 -24.42
N SER A 760 21.70 11.68 -23.64
CA SER A 760 20.66 10.63 -23.75
C SER A 760 19.31 11.10 -23.22
N LYS A 761 19.26 11.97 -22.19
CA LYS A 761 18.02 12.64 -21.74
C LYS A 761 17.43 13.49 -22.86
N ALA A 762 18.22 14.37 -23.48
CA ALA A 762 17.73 15.21 -24.58
C ALA A 762 17.17 14.37 -25.75
N LEU A 763 17.82 13.26 -26.11
CA LEU A 763 17.31 12.32 -27.10
C LEU A 763 16.03 11.60 -26.64
N ALA A 764 15.96 11.17 -25.38
CA ALA A 764 14.81 10.49 -24.81
C ALA A 764 13.58 11.41 -24.64
N ASP A 765 13.78 12.66 -24.23
CA ASP A 765 12.78 13.73 -24.15
C ASP A 765 12.14 14.04 -25.53
N ILE A 766 12.81 13.70 -26.65
CA ILE A 766 12.18 13.67 -27.98
C ILE A 766 11.54 12.31 -28.25
N VAL A 767 12.30 11.22 -28.12
CA VAL A 767 11.85 9.90 -28.60
C VAL A 767 10.61 9.42 -27.84
N ILE A 768 10.66 9.40 -26.51
CA ILE A 768 9.64 8.77 -25.66
C ILE A 768 8.23 9.41 -25.84
N PRO A 769 8.03 10.73 -25.67
CA PRO A 769 6.70 11.32 -25.81
C PRO A 769 6.16 11.32 -27.25
N GLN A 770 7.02 11.08 -28.25
CA GLN A 770 6.63 10.96 -29.66
C GLN A 770 6.40 9.50 -30.10
N GLU A 771 6.88 8.50 -29.35
CA GLU A 771 6.45 7.10 -29.54
C GLU A 771 4.96 6.89 -29.25
N TYR A 772 4.29 7.85 -28.62
CA TYR A 772 2.84 7.85 -28.34
C TYR A 772 2.03 8.71 -29.32
N GLY A 773 2.56 8.99 -30.52
CA GLY A 773 1.93 9.85 -31.55
C GLY A 773 2.61 11.21 -31.64
N ILE A 774 2.51 11.92 -32.77
CA ILE A 774 3.13 13.26 -32.91
C ILE A 774 2.09 14.36 -33.09
N THR A 775 1.17 14.17 -34.04
CA THR A 775 -0.03 15.00 -34.18
C THR A 775 -1.05 14.66 -33.08
N GLU A 776 -1.95 15.58 -32.77
CA GLU A 776 -2.98 15.39 -31.74
C GLU A 776 -3.89 14.19 -32.06
N ALA A 777 -4.24 14.00 -33.33
CA ALA A 777 -5.01 12.85 -33.81
C ALA A 777 -4.29 11.51 -33.56
N GLU A 778 -2.98 11.42 -33.90
CA GLU A 778 -2.18 10.21 -33.63
C GLU A 778 -2.04 9.96 -32.11
N LYS A 779 -1.86 11.01 -31.31
CA LYS A 779 -1.80 10.91 -29.85
C LYS A 779 -3.11 10.39 -29.26
N LEU A 780 -4.26 10.85 -29.76
CA LEU A 780 -5.58 10.36 -29.36
C LEU A 780 -5.86 8.92 -29.83
N GLU A 781 -5.47 8.54 -31.05
CA GLU A 781 -5.63 7.19 -31.58
C GLU A 781 -4.87 6.17 -30.71
N ILE A 782 -3.58 6.44 -30.45
CA ILE A 782 -2.73 5.58 -29.62
C ILE A 782 -3.21 5.57 -28.16
N ALA A 783 -3.63 6.72 -27.62
CA ALA A 783 -4.17 6.82 -26.27
C ALA A 783 -5.46 6.00 -26.06
N LYS A 784 -6.39 6.03 -27.03
CA LYS A 784 -7.59 5.18 -27.02
C LYS A 784 -7.23 3.70 -27.04
N GLY A 785 -6.19 3.30 -27.79
CA GLY A 785 -5.69 1.93 -27.81
C GLY A 785 -5.26 1.39 -26.44
N TYR A 786 -4.56 2.20 -25.63
CA TYR A 786 -4.11 1.79 -24.29
C TYR A 786 -5.17 2.00 -23.19
N CYS A 787 -5.82 3.16 -23.14
CA CYS A 787 -6.53 3.62 -21.95
C CYS A 787 -8.06 3.48 -21.98
N ASN A 788 -8.69 3.09 -23.10
CA ASN A 788 -10.15 3.00 -23.19
C ASN A 788 -10.81 2.10 -22.09
N PRO A 789 -10.26 0.92 -21.73
CA PRO A 789 -10.75 0.14 -20.58
C PRO A 789 -10.66 0.89 -19.24
N LEU A 790 -9.56 1.61 -19.00
CA LEU A 790 -9.34 2.40 -17.79
C LEU A 790 -10.27 3.63 -17.74
N LEU A 791 -10.47 4.33 -18.85
CA LEU A 791 -11.37 5.49 -18.97
C LEU A 791 -12.82 5.10 -18.65
N ARG A 792 -13.30 3.98 -19.20
CA ARG A 792 -14.62 3.41 -18.87
C ARG A 792 -14.72 3.06 -17.37
N LYS A 793 -13.64 2.55 -16.77
CA LYS A 793 -13.62 2.21 -15.34
C LYS A 793 -13.64 3.45 -14.44
N ILE A 794 -12.83 4.47 -14.76
CA ILE A 794 -12.84 5.78 -14.07
C ILE A 794 -14.25 6.39 -14.12
N ARG A 795 -14.88 6.41 -15.30
CA ARG A 795 -16.28 6.87 -15.47
C ARG A 795 -17.23 6.13 -14.53
N SER A 796 -17.19 4.79 -14.54
CA SER A 796 -18.05 3.95 -13.70
C SER A 796 -17.78 4.10 -12.19
N ASP A 797 -16.55 4.42 -11.76
CA ASP A 797 -16.22 4.65 -10.35
C ASP A 797 -16.59 6.07 -9.86
N LEU A 798 -16.71 7.05 -10.78
CA LEU A 798 -17.29 8.37 -10.51
C LEU A 798 -18.82 8.34 -10.44
N GLN A 799 -19.49 7.73 -11.43
CA GLN A 799 -20.95 7.79 -11.59
C GLN A 799 -21.77 7.08 -10.49
N ARG A 800 -21.22 6.07 -9.79
CA ARG A 800 -22.03 5.17 -8.94
C ARG A 800 -22.28 5.69 -7.53
N THR A 801 -23.48 6.19 -7.26
CA THR A 801 -24.10 6.20 -5.92
C THR A 801 -25.02 4.99 -5.73
N GLN A 802 -25.05 4.49 -4.49
CA GLN A 802 -25.94 3.44 -3.91
C GLN A 802 -25.70 1.93 -4.25
N ASP A 803 -25.82 1.41 -5.47
CA ASP A 803 -26.02 -0.06 -5.65
C ASP A 803 -24.80 -1.04 -5.77
N ASP A 804 -25.05 -2.27 -5.25
CA ASP A 804 -24.36 -3.58 -5.36
C ASP A 804 -22.86 -3.75 -5.09
N ASP A 805 -21.99 -2.76 -5.34
CA ASP A 805 -20.52 -2.97 -5.31
C ASP A 805 -19.87 -2.74 -3.93
N THR A 806 -20.65 -2.85 -2.85
CA THR A 806 -20.31 -2.45 -1.47
C THR A 806 -19.35 -3.40 -0.75
N VAL A 807 -18.38 -3.98 -1.46
CA VAL A 807 -17.49 -5.06 -0.98
C VAL A 807 -16.62 -4.67 0.23
N ASN A 808 -16.44 -3.37 0.54
CA ASN A 808 -15.59 -2.88 1.62
C ASN A 808 -16.26 -1.90 2.63
N LYS A 809 -17.57 -1.64 2.54
CA LYS A 809 -18.33 -0.74 3.45
C LYS A 809 -19.31 -1.56 4.32
N LEU A 810 -19.52 -1.17 5.58
CA LEU A 810 -20.63 -1.70 6.39
C LEU A 810 -21.97 -1.17 5.85
N HIS A 811 -22.94 -2.06 5.64
CA HIS A 811 -24.22 -1.70 5.01
C HIS A 811 -25.03 -0.71 5.88
N PRO A 812 -25.58 0.40 5.34
CA PRO A 812 -26.14 1.51 6.14
C PRO A 812 -27.19 1.12 7.19
N LEU A 813 -27.97 0.06 6.95
CA LEU A 813 -28.97 -0.46 7.90
C LEU A 813 -28.38 -0.87 9.27
N TYR A 814 -27.08 -1.18 9.35
CA TYR A 814 -26.40 -1.54 10.60
C TYR A 814 -25.71 -0.34 11.27
N SER A 815 -25.70 0.83 10.62
CA SER A 815 -25.07 2.06 11.13
C SER A 815 -26.08 2.98 11.85
N SER A 816 -27.02 2.40 12.59
CA SER A 816 -28.14 3.12 13.24
C SER A 816 -27.73 4.11 14.34
N GLY A 817 -26.49 4.03 14.84
CA GLY A 817 -25.89 5.02 15.74
C GLY A 817 -25.16 6.17 15.03
N VAL A 818 -25.07 6.17 13.69
CA VAL A 818 -24.33 7.16 12.90
C VAL A 818 -25.30 8.16 12.27
N MET A 819 -25.10 9.46 12.53
CA MET A 819 -26.01 10.52 12.04
C MET A 819 -26.05 10.66 10.51
N SER A 820 -24.99 10.27 9.79
CA SER A 820 -24.99 10.23 8.32
C SER A 820 -24.44 8.90 7.78
N PRO A 821 -25.23 7.82 7.77
CA PRO A 821 -24.76 6.47 7.45
C PRO A 821 -24.49 6.26 5.95
N GLU A 822 -24.96 7.16 5.08
CA GLU A 822 -24.66 7.12 3.64
C GLU A 822 -23.25 7.65 3.32
N ARG A 823 -22.80 8.72 4.00
CA ARG A 823 -21.51 9.39 3.74
C ARG A 823 -20.33 8.41 3.78
N HIS A 824 -19.58 8.36 2.69
CA HIS A 824 -18.35 7.56 2.57
C HIS A 824 -17.35 8.25 1.64
N VAL A 825 -16.05 7.99 1.84
CA VAL A 825 -15.04 8.28 0.80
C VAL A 825 -14.77 7.01 0.00
N ARG A 826 -14.97 7.07 -1.32
CA ARG A 826 -14.52 6.02 -2.25
C ARG A 826 -13.10 6.31 -2.70
N THR A 827 -12.23 5.30 -2.68
CA THR A 827 -10.85 5.44 -3.16
C THR A 827 -10.53 4.38 -4.20
N ARG A 828 -9.93 4.80 -5.32
CA ARG A 828 -9.52 3.95 -6.44
C ARG A 828 -8.10 4.28 -6.87
N LEU A 829 -7.18 3.35 -6.65
CA LEU A 829 -5.77 3.54 -6.98
C LEU A 829 -5.37 2.55 -8.07
N TYR A 830 -4.86 3.04 -9.21
CA TYR A 830 -4.44 2.23 -10.35
C TYR A 830 -2.94 2.39 -10.58
N PHE A 831 -2.16 1.37 -10.19
CA PHE A 831 -0.72 1.35 -10.40
C PHE A 831 -0.40 0.75 -11.76
N THR A 832 0.44 1.44 -12.55
CA THR A 832 0.60 1.11 -13.97
C THR A 832 1.98 1.44 -14.56
N SER A 833 2.15 1.07 -15.83
CA SER A 833 3.28 1.42 -16.70
C SER A 833 3.20 2.87 -17.19
N GLU A 834 4.34 3.41 -17.62
CA GLU A 834 4.44 4.76 -18.21
C GLU A 834 3.49 4.97 -19.40
N SER A 835 3.26 3.94 -20.22
CA SER A 835 2.40 3.98 -21.42
C SER A 835 0.96 4.39 -21.12
N HIS A 836 0.40 3.94 -19.99
CA HIS A 836 -0.95 4.31 -19.57
C HIS A 836 -1.00 5.75 -19.06
N VAL A 837 0.08 6.26 -18.48
CA VAL A 837 0.14 7.64 -17.98
C VAL A 837 0.26 8.64 -19.14
N HIS A 838 1.14 8.38 -20.12
CA HIS A 838 1.19 9.15 -21.38
C HIS A 838 -0.16 9.15 -22.11
N SER A 839 -0.81 7.99 -22.17
CA SER A 839 -2.10 7.82 -22.86
C SER A 839 -3.25 8.54 -22.15
N LEU A 840 -3.35 8.44 -20.82
CA LEU A 840 -4.36 9.18 -20.05
C LEU A 840 -4.12 10.69 -20.11
N LEU A 841 -2.86 11.14 -19.99
CA LEU A 841 -2.52 12.56 -20.10
C LEU A 841 -2.80 13.11 -21.50
N SER A 842 -2.50 12.35 -22.56
CA SER A 842 -2.85 12.72 -23.94
C SER A 842 -4.36 12.76 -24.17
N THR A 843 -5.10 11.84 -23.53
CA THR A 843 -6.57 11.86 -23.54
C THR A 843 -7.12 13.13 -22.91
N LEU A 844 -6.63 13.51 -21.72
CA LEU A 844 -7.06 14.73 -21.02
C LEU A 844 -6.71 15.99 -21.82
N ARG A 845 -5.47 16.11 -22.33
CA ARG A 845 -4.98 17.28 -23.06
C ARG A 845 -5.69 17.51 -24.39
N TYR A 846 -5.78 16.49 -25.24
CA TYR A 846 -6.23 16.63 -26.64
C TYR A 846 -7.69 16.19 -26.85
N GLY A 847 -8.30 15.49 -25.89
CA GLY A 847 -9.65 14.95 -26.01
C GLY A 847 -10.79 15.97 -25.84
N SER A 848 -10.49 17.27 -25.86
CA SER A 848 -11.46 18.36 -25.72
C SER A 848 -12.25 18.38 -24.39
N LEU A 849 -11.58 18.11 -23.27
CA LEU A 849 -12.17 18.24 -21.92
C LEU A 849 -12.55 19.69 -21.59
N CYS A 850 -11.66 20.64 -21.89
CA CYS A 850 -11.84 22.08 -21.69
C CYS A 850 -11.19 22.85 -22.85
N ASP A 851 -11.66 24.06 -23.10
CA ASP A 851 -11.19 24.93 -24.19
C ASP A 851 -10.19 25.97 -23.65
N ALA A 852 -8.91 25.78 -23.96
CA ALA A 852 -7.83 26.66 -23.52
C ALA A 852 -7.89 28.09 -24.09
N SER A 853 -8.79 28.38 -25.04
CA SER A 853 -9.07 29.75 -25.51
C SER A 853 -10.12 30.49 -24.66
N LYS A 854 -10.87 29.76 -23.81
CA LYS A 854 -11.93 30.29 -22.94
C LYS A 854 -11.62 30.13 -21.45
N ASP A 855 -10.73 29.21 -21.10
CA ASP A 855 -10.42 28.81 -19.73
C ASP A 855 -8.95 29.10 -19.38
N GLU A 856 -8.71 30.18 -18.63
CA GLU A 856 -7.39 30.61 -18.16
C GLU A 856 -6.83 29.73 -17.02
N GLN A 857 -7.60 28.81 -16.43
CA GLN A 857 -7.06 27.75 -15.58
C GLN A 857 -6.51 26.61 -16.43
N TRP A 858 -7.32 26.11 -17.37
CA TRP A 858 -6.92 25.03 -18.27
C TRP A 858 -5.74 25.41 -19.17
N LYS A 859 -5.69 26.66 -19.64
CA LYS A 859 -4.56 27.22 -20.38
C LYS A 859 -3.25 27.17 -19.57
N ARG A 860 -3.25 27.67 -18.31
CA ARG A 860 -2.10 27.55 -17.40
C ARG A 860 -1.70 26.10 -17.14
N ALA A 861 -2.68 25.19 -17.05
CA ALA A 861 -2.42 23.76 -16.92
C ALA A 861 -1.75 23.16 -18.19
N MET A 862 -2.16 23.59 -19.39
CA MET A 862 -1.50 23.20 -20.64
C MET A 862 -0.08 23.77 -20.73
N ASP A 863 0.14 25.02 -20.31
CA ASP A 863 1.46 25.65 -20.27
C ASP A 863 2.40 24.90 -19.31
N TYR A 864 1.94 24.55 -18.10
CA TYR A 864 2.68 23.70 -17.17
C TYR A 864 3.05 22.35 -17.81
N LEU A 865 2.08 21.67 -18.42
CA LEU A 865 2.27 20.39 -19.12
C LEU A 865 3.09 20.50 -20.43
N ASN A 866 3.34 21.70 -20.94
CA ASN A 866 4.25 21.95 -22.08
C ASN A 866 5.72 22.15 -21.65
N VAL A 867 5.98 22.41 -20.37
CA VAL A 867 7.35 22.56 -19.84
C VAL A 867 7.88 21.27 -19.20
N VAL A 868 6.99 20.39 -18.71
CA VAL A 868 7.36 19.02 -18.27
C VAL A 868 8.04 18.26 -19.42
N SER A 869 9.24 17.70 -19.18
CA SER A 869 9.95 16.87 -20.17
C SER A 869 9.77 15.36 -19.94
N GLU A 870 9.79 14.92 -18.67
CA GLU A 870 9.71 13.51 -18.28
C GLU A 870 8.50 13.26 -17.36
N LEU A 871 7.76 12.16 -17.62
CA LEU A 871 6.80 11.60 -16.67
C LEU A 871 7.52 10.58 -15.78
N ASN A 872 8.23 11.04 -14.75
CA ASN A 872 9.18 10.24 -13.97
C ASN A 872 8.53 9.13 -13.11
N TYR A 873 9.33 8.30 -12.43
CA TYR A 873 8.83 7.31 -11.45
C TYR A 873 7.87 7.95 -10.45
N MET A 874 6.84 7.22 -10.04
CA MET A 874 5.76 7.75 -9.19
C MET A 874 4.95 8.94 -9.78
N THR A 875 5.00 9.24 -11.09
CA THR A 875 4.07 10.22 -11.72
C THR A 875 2.62 9.93 -11.32
N GLN A 876 1.86 10.96 -10.97
CA GLN A 876 0.47 10.86 -10.54
C GLN A 876 -0.47 11.67 -11.45
N ILE A 877 -1.65 11.12 -11.74
CA ILE A 877 -2.85 11.86 -12.14
C ILE A 877 -3.91 11.55 -11.08
N VAL A 878 -4.48 12.58 -10.44
CA VAL A 878 -5.46 12.44 -9.36
C VAL A 878 -6.73 13.21 -9.72
N ILE A 879 -7.89 12.57 -9.55
CA ILE A 879 -9.22 13.16 -9.72
C ILE A 879 -9.93 13.09 -8.37
N MET A 880 -10.43 14.21 -7.87
CA MET A 880 -11.17 14.29 -6.61
C MET A 880 -12.59 14.77 -6.88
N LEU A 881 -13.59 14.06 -6.35
CA LEU A 881 -15.02 14.38 -6.46
C LEU A 881 -15.54 14.80 -5.09
N TYR A 882 -16.14 15.99 -5.05
CA TYR A 882 -16.78 16.58 -3.88
C TYR A 882 -18.29 16.75 -4.12
N GLU A 883 -19.05 16.78 -3.03
CA GLU A 883 -20.50 16.95 -3.04
C GLU A 883 -20.94 18.03 -2.05
N ASP A 884 -21.79 18.96 -2.48
CA ASP A 884 -22.54 19.86 -1.59
C ASP A 884 -23.92 19.22 -1.32
N PRO A 885 -24.17 18.70 -0.11
CA PRO A 885 -25.44 18.05 0.22
C PRO A 885 -26.65 19.01 0.21
N ASN A 886 -26.41 20.33 0.25
CA ASN A 886 -27.44 21.36 0.29
C ASN A 886 -28.02 21.68 -1.09
N LYS A 887 -27.38 21.23 -2.18
CA LYS A 887 -27.88 21.38 -3.55
C LYS A 887 -28.83 20.23 -3.90
N GLU A 888 -29.86 20.50 -4.70
CA GLU A 888 -30.78 19.47 -5.20
C GLU A 888 -30.03 18.34 -5.93
N VAL A 889 -30.57 17.11 -5.86
CA VAL A 889 -29.96 15.91 -6.47
C VAL A 889 -29.72 16.06 -7.98
N SER A 890 -30.57 16.85 -8.64
CA SER A 890 -30.52 17.19 -10.08
C SER A 890 -29.64 18.41 -10.42
N SER A 891 -29.04 19.10 -9.44
CA SER A 891 -28.24 20.31 -9.70
C SER A 891 -26.83 19.97 -10.20
N GLU A 892 -26.41 20.62 -11.29
CA GLU A 892 -25.05 20.51 -11.80
C GLU A 892 -24.01 21.13 -10.85
N GLU A 893 -24.44 22.02 -9.94
CA GLU A 893 -23.62 22.59 -8.87
C GLU A 893 -23.40 21.62 -7.68
N ARG A 894 -24.17 20.53 -7.58
CA ARG A 894 -24.07 19.58 -6.46
C ARG A 894 -22.73 18.86 -6.43
N PHE A 895 -22.16 18.58 -7.60
CA PHE A 895 -20.99 17.70 -7.74
C PHE A 895 -19.83 18.41 -8.44
N HIS A 896 -18.79 18.68 -7.66
CA HIS A 896 -17.59 19.37 -8.10
C HIS A 896 -16.41 18.39 -8.27
N VAL A 897 -15.68 18.50 -9.38
CA VAL A 897 -14.50 17.69 -9.68
C VAL A 897 -13.25 18.55 -9.79
N GLU A 898 -12.20 18.13 -9.10
CA GLU A 898 -10.83 18.63 -9.27
C GLU A 898 -9.96 17.62 -10.03
N LEU A 899 -9.02 18.14 -10.82
CA LEU A 899 -8.01 17.36 -11.54
C LEU A 899 -6.61 17.87 -11.16
N HIS A 900 -5.78 16.98 -10.62
CA HIS A 900 -4.42 17.27 -10.16
C HIS A 900 -3.38 16.35 -10.83
N PHE A 901 -2.15 16.81 -10.97
CA PHE A 901 -1.06 16.07 -11.61
C PHE A 901 0.30 16.32 -10.94
N SER A 902 1.16 15.31 -10.88
CA SER A 902 2.57 15.45 -10.50
C SER A 902 3.46 14.66 -11.47
N PRO A 903 4.57 15.23 -11.99
CA PRO A 903 5.52 14.54 -12.87
C PRO A 903 6.38 13.49 -12.14
N GLY A 904 6.11 13.20 -10.86
CA GLY A 904 6.77 12.13 -10.12
C GLY A 904 8.06 12.55 -9.42
N ALA A 905 9.01 11.63 -9.29
CA ALA A 905 10.31 11.87 -8.65
C ALA A 905 11.15 12.93 -9.41
N LYS A 906 11.81 13.83 -8.66
CA LYS A 906 12.80 14.76 -9.22
C LYS A 906 13.96 13.99 -9.88
N GLY A 907 14.51 14.55 -10.95
CA GLY A 907 15.65 13.99 -11.68
C GLY A 907 16.99 14.20 -10.98
N CYS A 908 18.07 13.67 -11.59
CA CYS A 908 19.44 13.80 -11.07
C CYS A 908 20.01 15.23 -11.22
N GLU A 909 19.44 16.02 -12.12
CA GLU A 909 19.57 17.48 -12.12
C GLU A 909 18.23 18.07 -11.71
N GLU A 910 18.24 19.12 -10.89
CA GLU A 910 17.03 19.91 -10.69
C GLU A 910 16.66 20.58 -12.02
N ASP A 911 15.50 20.25 -12.56
CA ASP A 911 14.89 21.02 -13.64
C ASP A 911 14.45 22.38 -13.09
N LYS A 912 15.41 23.31 -12.95
CA LYS A 912 15.19 24.74 -12.62
C LYS A 912 14.34 25.49 -13.66
N ASN A 913 13.93 24.77 -14.70
CA ASN A 913 13.00 25.16 -15.75
C ASN A 913 11.55 24.77 -15.48
N LEU A 914 11.26 23.85 -14.54
CA LEU A 914 9.89 23.54 -14.15
C LEU A 914 9.27 24.81 -13.52
N PRO A 915 8.17 25.35 -14.07
CA PRO A 915 7.55 26.53 -13.50
C PRO A 915 7.04 26.22 -12.10
N SER A 916 7.12 27.20 -11.21
CA SER A 916 6.53 27.14 -9.88
C SER A 916 5.02 27.03 -10.00
N GLY A 917 4.50 25.80 -9.92
CA GLY A 917 3.07 25.53 -9.84
C GLY A 917 2.43 26.19 -8.62
N PHE A 918 1.13 26.44 -8.68
CA PHE A 918 0.37 27.02 -7.58
C PHE A 918 0.23 26.05 -6.38
N GLY A 919 0.42 24.75 -6.63
CA GLY A 919 0.43 23.68 -5.65
C GLY A 919 -0.97 23.19 -5.28
N TYR A 920 -1.04 21.91 -4.89
CA TYR A 920 -2.24 21.33 -4.30
C TYR A 920 -2.59 22.06 -2.99
N ARG A 921 -3.74 22.74 -3.00
CA ARG A 921 -4.16 23.73 -1.98
C ARG A 921 -3.15 24.86 -1.83
N PRO A 922 -3.15 25.84 -2.74
CA PRO A 922 -2.44 27.10 -2.51
C PRO A 922 -2.94 27.71 -1.20
N ALA A 923 -2.03 28.25 -0.38
CA ALA A 923 -2.44 28.94 0.83
C ALA A 923 -3.42 30.07 0.49
N SER A 924 -4.46 30.22 1.30
CA SER A 924 -5.47 31.27 1.13
C SER A 924 -4.79 32.64 1.09
N ARG A 925 -4.74 33.26 -0.10
CA ARG A 925 -4.38 34.67 -0.22
C ARG A 925 -5.41 35.47 0.56
N GLU A 926 -4.93 36.23 1.55
CA GLU A 926 -5.75 37.24 2.20
C GLU A 926 -6.17 38.30 1.15
N ASN A 927 -7.38 38.83 1.27
CA ASN A 927 -8.02 39.65 0.23
C ASN A 927 -7.47 41.09 0.17
N ASP A 928 -6.26 41.25 -0.37
CA ASP A 928 -5.61 42.57 -0.52
C ASP A 928 -6.13 43.38 -1.72
N ASP A 929 -7.03 42.82 -2.54
CA ASP A 929 -7.78 43.51 -3.60
C ASP A 929 -9.12 44.10 -3.09
N SER A 930 -9.06 45.02 -2.11
CA SER A 930 -10.29 45.62 -1.55
C SER A 930 -10.21 47.11 -1.12
N LYS A 931 -9.18 47.87 -1.50
CA LYS A 931 -9.09 49.32 -1.18
C LYS A 931 -8.76 50.24 -2.36
N LYS A 932 -9.77 50.49 -3.20
CA LYS A 932 -9.88 51.72 -4.01
C LYS A 932 -11.29 52.30 -3.95
N THR A 933 -11.49 53.32 -3.11
CA THR A 933 -12.02 54.66 -3.48
C THR A 933 -12.37 55.50 -2.25
N SER A 934 -11.74 56.67 -2.10
CA SER A 934 -12.39 57.93 -1.70
C SER A 934 -11.43 59.12 -1.85
N HIS A 935 -11.95 60.18 -2.44
CA HIS A 935 -11.33 61.43 -2.87
C HIS A 935 -10.26 62.08 -1.97
N ARG A 936 -9.24 62.65 -2.62
CA ARG A 936 -8.93 64.09 -2.53
C ARG A 936 -8.29 64.61 -3.83
N ASN A 937 -8.27 65.93 -4.00
CA ASN A 937 -8.21 66.58 -5.31
C ASN A 937 -6.87 67.27 -5.64
N GLU A 938 -6.68 67.50 -6.95
CA GLU A 938 -6.12 68.72 -7.59
C GLU A 938 -4.64 69.11 -7.43
N ASN A 939 -4.02 69.32 -8.62
CA ASN A 939 -2.96 70.29 -8.94
C ASN A 939 -1.52 69.98 -8.41
N ASP A 940 -0.42 70.28 -9.13
CA ASP A 940 -0.25 70.79 -10.51
C ASP A 940 1.15 70.45 -11.09
N GLU A 941 1.41 70.86 -12.34
CA GLU A 941 2.73 71.07 -13.00
C GLU A 941 3.74 69.89 -13.20
N ASP A 942 3.85 69.45 -14.46
CA ASP A 942 5.08 68.95 -15.15
C ASP A 942 5.85 70.20 -15.69
N PRO A 943 7.21 70.26 -15.87
CA PRO A 943 7.99 69.30 -16.68
C PRO A 943 9.50 69.13 -16.38
N HIS A 944 10.22 68.52 -17.35
CA HIS A 944 11.70 68.40 -17.56
C HIS A 944 12.35 67.05 -17.09
N ALA A 945 13.27 66.40 -17.82
CA ALA A 945 13.75 66.59 -19.20
C ALA A 945 14.56 65.38 -19.79
N TYR A 946 14.35 65.10 -21.09
CA TYR A 946 15.32 64.66 -22.12
C TYR A 946 16.23 63.40 -21.99
N LYS A 947 15.85 62.35 -22.75
CA LYS A 947 16.58 61.67 -23.87
C LYS A 947 17.91 60.87 -23.70
N ARG A 948 17.88 59.69 -24.34
CA ARG A 948 18.94 58.83 -24.96
C ARG A 948 19.77 57.92 -24.03
N ASP A 949 20.16 56.65 -24.31
CA ASP A 949 20.05 55.66 -25.43
C ASP A 949 21.42 55.16 -25.97
N GLU A 950 21.49 53.92 -26.49
CA GLU A 950 22.64 53.11 -26.97
C GLU A 950 23.74 52.76 -25.91
N THR A 951 24.17 51.51 -25.60
CA THR A 951 24.56 50.24 -26.30
C THR A 951 25.99 50.16 -26.85
N ASP A 952 26.82 49.18 -26.38
CA ASP A 952 27.17 47.94 -27.13
C ASP A 952 28.07 46.95 -26.30
N ARG A 953 28.52 45.85 -26.90
CA ARG A 953 29.15 44.63 -26.35
C ARG A 953 30.69 44.63 -26.29
N SER A 954 31.28 43.66 -25.59
CA SER A 954 32.47 42.88 -26.06
C SER A 954 32.76 41.63 -25.19
N ILE A 955 33.75 40.80 -25.56
CA ILE A 955 33.96 39.38 -25.15
C ILE A 955 35.48 39.09 -24.93
N MET A 956 35.86 37.93 -24.32
CA MET A 956 37.19 37.21 -24.27
C MET A 956 37.94 37.27 -22.91
N MET A 957 38.86 36.36 -22.50
CA MET A 957 39.13 34.91 -22.79
C MET A 957 40.13 34.29 -21.76
N PHE A 958 39.93 33.01 -21.41
CA PHE A 958 40.87 31.89 -21.12
C PHE A 958 42.36 32.01 -20.62
N LYS A 959 42.72 31.07 -19.70
CA LYS A 959 43.93 30.19 -19.55
C LYS A 959 44.91 30.30 -18.32
N PRO A 960 45.67 29.22 -17.96
CA PRO A 960 46.27 29.01 -16.60
C PRO A 960 47.77 28.57 -16.52
N MET A 961 48.27 28.26 -15.30
CA MET A 961 49.54 27.60 -14.92
C MET A 961 49.29 26.59 -13.75
N VAL A 962 50.05 25.54 -13.35
CA VAL A 962 51.44 24.98 -13.49
C VAL A 962 52.24 24.96 -12.14
N SER A 963 53.25 24.08 -11.98
CA SER A 963 53.48 23.22 -10.78
C SER A 963 54.81 23.39 -9.97
N ASP A 964 54.89 22.69 -8.81
CA ASP A 964 56.09 22.05 -8.16
C ASP A 964 57.13 22.91 -7.36
N PRO A 965 58.05 22.34 -6.50
CA PRO A 965 57.96 21.20 -5.54
C PRO A 965 58.83 21.25 -4.20
N ILE A 966 58.69 20.21 -3.33
CA ILE A 966 59.57 19.67 -2.22
C ILE A 966 60.06 20.52 -0.99
N HIS A 967 59.85 20.01 0.26
CA HIS A 967 60.92 19.56 1.23
C HIS A 967 60.41 18.91 2.55
N ILE A 968 61.32 18.24 3.29
CA ILE A 968 61.06 17.37 4.48
C ILE A 968 62.02 17.75 5.63
N HIS A 969 61.61 17.68 6.93
CA HIS A 969 62.58 17.43 8.03
C HIS A 969 62.02 16.74 9.30
N ARG A 970 62.86 15.94 9.97
CA ARG A 970 62.57 14.99 11.09
C ARG A 970 62.74 15.61 12.50
N LYS A 971 62.00 15.14 13.54
CA LYS A 971 62.50 14.38 14.74
C LYS A 971 61.51 14.24 15.94
N SER A 972 61.86 13.34 16.88
CA SER A 972 61.26 13.00 18.20
C SER A 972 62.33 13.24 19.32
N PRO A 973 62.34 12.72 20.61
CA PRO A 973 61.46 11.77 21.35
C PRO A 973 61.28 11.93 22.93
N LEU A 974 60.51 11.01 23.58
CA LEU A 974 60.58 10.52 25.01
C LEU A 974 60.23 11.50 26.19
N SER A 975 59.98 11.12 27.47
CA SER A 975 60.21 9.88 28.29
C SER A 975 59.16 9.61 29.45
N ARG A 976 59.48 8.81 30.51
CA ARG A 976 58.58 8.21 31.57
C ARG A 976 58.89 8.67 33.03
N PRO A 977 58.04 8.37 34.06
CA PRO A 977 58.09 7.15 34.95
C PRO A 977 56.70 6.43 35.11
N ARG A 978 56.35 5.37 35.90
CA ARG A 978 56.91 4.47 36.99
C ARG A 978 56.70 4.89 38.48
N LYS A 979 56.56 4.02 39.53
CA LYS A 979 56.78 2.55 39.77
C LYS A 979 56.10 2.03 41.11
N ILE A 980 56.10 0.69 41.36
CA ILE A 980 55.84 -0.08 42.66
C ILE A 980 54.34 -0.36 42.97
N GLY A 981 53.83 -1.49 43.53
CA GLY A 981 54.28 -2.83 44.04
C GLY A 981 53.10 -3.50 44.86
N SER A 982 53.08 -4.72 45.46
CA SER A 982 53.83 -6.01 45.42
C SER A 982 53.20 -7.05 46.46
N VAL A 983 53.74 -8.29 46.62
CA VAL A 983 53.48 -9.35 47.68
C VAL A 983 52.50 -10.52 47.32
N GLU A 984 52.58 -11.67 48.04
CA GLU A 984 52.24 -13.06 47.62
C GLU A 984 51.43 -13.92 48.65
N ALA A 985 50.73 -14.97 48.15
CA ALA A 985 50.36 -16.26 48.82
C ALA A 985 49.44 -16.23 50.10
N PRO A 986 48.98 -17.38 50.69
CA PRO A 986 49.07 -18.83 50.32
C PRO A 986 47.72 -19.63 50.37
N SER A 987 47.82 -20.98 50.19
CA SER A 987 46.95 -22.09 50.71
C SER A 987 45.44 -22.16 50.32
N GLU A 988 44.70 -23.29 50.30
CA GLU A 988 44.89 -24.77 50.31
C GLU A 988 43.51 -25.48 50.04
N ASN A 989 43.29 -26.78 49.78
CA ASN A 989 44.06 -27.96 49.29
C ASN A 989 43.08 -29.08 48.85
N ASN A 990 43.56 -30.15 48.19
CA ASN A 990 42.96 -31.52 48.07
C ASN A 990 41.57 -31.69 47.37
N SER A 991 41.19 -32.85 46.80
CA SER A 991 41.92 -34.12 46.55
C SER A 991 41.33 -34.99 45.40
N LEU A 992 42.25 -35.54 44.59
CA LEU A 992 42.30 -36.90 43.98
C LEU A 992 41.26 -37.48 42.95
N PHE A 993 41.83 -37.84 41.79
CA PHE A 993 41.75 -39.14 41.03
C PHE A 993 40.68 -39.49 39.96
N ARG A 994 41.17 -39.38 38.70
CA ARG A 994 41.07 -40.30 37.53
C ARG A 994 41.06 -41.82 37.86
N PRO A 995 40.61 -42.75 36.95
CA PRO A 995 41.24 -42.97 35.62
C PRO A 995 40.32 -43.38 34.42
N PRO A 996 40.87 -43.51 33.17
CA PRO A 996 40.11 -43.72 31.92
C PRO A 996 40.51 -45.01 31.12
N ARG A 997 40.03 -45.13 29.85
CA ARG A 997 40.28 -46.13 28.74
C ARG A 997 39.04 -47.01 28.39
N THR A 998 38.80 -47.57 27.19
CA THR A 998 39.52 -47.58 25.88
C THR A 998 38.57 -47.73 24.64
N ILE A 999 39.15 -47.72 23.43
CA ILE A 999 38.59 -47.93 22.07
C ILE A 999 38.10 -49.37 21.80
N VAL A 1000 37.15 -49.57 20.86
CA VAL A 1000 37.07 -50.69 19.87
C VAL A 1000 36.09 -50.34 18.71
N GLU A 1001 36.06 -51.13 17.61
CA GLU A 1001 35.62 -50.72 16.26
C GLU A 1001 34.38 -51.41 15.62
N GLN A 1002 34.00 -50.91 14.42
CA GLN A 1002 33.58 -51.63 13.18
C GLN A 1002 32.12 -52.07 12.89
N LYS A 1003 31.63 -51.63 11.70
CA LYS A 1003 30.74 -52.34 10.71
C LYS A 1003 29.29 -52.60 11.17
N THR A 1004 28.28 -53.08 10.43
CA THR A 1004 27.92 -53.44 9.01
C THR A 1004 27.85 -52.36 7.90
N SER A 1005 26.78 -52.41 7.08
CA SER A 1005 26.73 -51.94 5.68
C SER A 1005 25.33 -51.55 5.13
N SER A 1006 25.29 -51.08 3.88
CA SER A 1006 24.16 -50.74 2.98
C SER A 1006 23.52 -51.98 2.29
N ILE A 1007 22.62 -51.97 1.26
CA ILE A 1007 22.19 -50.95 0.26
C ILE A 1007 20.84 -51.35 -0.45
N GLY A 1008 20.17 -50.41 -1.14
CA GLY A 1008 19.10 -50.65 -2.15
C GLY A 1008 17.66 -50.85 -1.61
N SER A 1009 16.56 -50.53 -2.33
CA SER A 1009 16.39 -50.00 -3.70
C SER A 1009 15.16 -49.05 -3.83
N HIS A 1010 15.18 -48.20 -4.86
CA HIS A 1010 14.06 -47.40 -5.40
C HIS A 1010 12.90 -48.30 -5.90
N CYS A 1011 11.63 -47.87 -6.08
CA CYS A 1011 10.97 -46.53 -6.05
C CYS A 1011 9.44 -46.72 -5.77
N ALA A 1012 8.46 -45.79 -5.84
CA ALA A 1012 8.34 -44.38 -6.25
C ALA A 1012 7.07 -43.70 -5.64
N SER A 1013 6.91 -42.38 -5.89
CA SER A 1013 5.69 -41.53 -6.03
C SER A 1013 4.31 -42.07 -5.60
N LEU A 1014 3.47 -41.30 -4.88
CA LEU A 1014 2.90 -40.01 -5.32
C LEU A 1014 2.58 -39.02 -4.17
N PHE A 1015 2.24 -37.77 -4.54
CA PHE A 1015 1.71 -36.67 -3.70
C PHE A 1015 2.57 -36.18 -2.51
N SER A 1016 3.42 -35.17 -2.78
CA SER A 1016 3.86 -34.18 -1.79
C SER A 1016 4.42 -32.93 -2.48
N THR A 1017 4.07 -31.75 -1.97
CA THR A 1017 4.67 -30.46 -2.38
C THR A 1017 5.00 -29.60 -1.16
N SER A 1018 5.95 -30.07 -0.37
CA SER A 1018 6.47 -29.40 0.82
C SER A 1018 7.93 -29.01 0.59
N VAL A 1019 8.30 -27.74 0.80
CA VAL A 1019 9.67 -27.24 0.59
C VAL A 1019 10.22 -26.65 1.88
N LEU A 1020 10.70 -27.53 2.77
CA LEU A 1020 11.70 -27.19 3.78
C LEU A 1020 12.48 -28.45 4.16
N GLY A 1021 13.78 -28.44 3.95
CA GLY A 1021 14.68 -29.54 4.27
C GLY A 1021 16.08 -29.25 3.73
N GLY A 1022 17.08 -29.23 4.60
CA GLY A 1022 18.46 -28.99 4.20
C GLY A 1022 19.41 -29.84 5.03
N SER A 1023 20.52 -30.26 4.43
CA SER A 1023 21.66 -30.80 5.18
C SER A 1023 22.98 -30.61 4.43
N SER A 1024 23.97 -30.10 5.15
CA SER A 1024 25.39 -30.45 5.08
C SER A 1024 26.08 -30.64 3.71
N SER A 1025 26.63 -29.55 3.16
CA SER A 1025 27.85 -29.59 2.34
C SER A 1025 28.58 -28.23 2.35
N ALA A 1026 29.04 -27.81 3.53
CA ALA A 1026 29.80 -26.56 3.69
C ALA A 1026 31.32 -26.77 3.48
N PRO A 1027 31.97 -26.01 2.59
CA PRO A 1027 33.43 -25.81 2.62
C PRO A 1027 33.87 -25.09 3.90
N ASN A 1028 35.16 -25.17 4.23
CA ASN A 1028 35.72 -24.68 5.49
C ASN A 1028 35.44 -23.18 5.75
N LEU A 1029 34.80 -22.86 6.88
CA LEU A 1029 34.74 -21.50 7.44
C LEU A 1029 35.65 -21.37 8.67
N GLN A 1030 36.94 -21.62 8.47
CA GLN A 1030 37.99 -21.16 9.39
C GLN A 1030 38.62 -19.91 8.79
N ASP A 1031 38.18 -18.73 9.26
CA ASP A 1031 39.05 -17.55 9.51
C ASP A 1031 38.32 -16.25 9.93
N TYR A 1032 36.97 -16.20 9.99
CA TYR A 1032 36.24 -14.97 10.37
C TYR A 1032 35.48 -15.02 11.72
N ALA A 1033 36.03 -15.70 12.74
CA ALA A 1033 35.39 -15.80 14.07
C ALA A 1033 36.35 -15.89 15.27
N ARG A 1034 37.41 -15.05 15.34
CA ARG A 1034 38.22 -14.88 16.56
C ARG A 1034 38.58 -13.42 16.86
N THR A 1035 37.64 -12.67 17.43
CA THR A 1035 37.98 -11.67 18.47
C THR A 1035 36.78 -11.45 19.41
N HIS A 1036 37.05 -11.58 20.71
CA HIS A 1036 36.28 -11.10 21.86
C HIS A 1036 34.74 -11.32 21.93
N ARG A 1037 34.36 -12.53 22.36
CA ARG A 1037 33.38 -12.63 23.46
C ARG A 1037 33.95 -11.97 24.72
N LYS A 1038 33.12 -11.21 25.44
CA LYS A 1038 32.96 -11.32 26.90
C LYS A 1038 31.46 -11.20 27.26
N LYS A 1039 31.06 -11.86 28.35
CA LYS A 1039 29.71 -11.91 28.94
C LYS A 1039 29.82 -11.49 30.43
N LEU A 1040 28.69 -11.55 31.15
CA LEU A 1040 28.46 -11.38 32.60
C LEU A 1040 28.11 -9.94 33.04
N THR A 1041 27.20 -9.68 34.01
CA THR A 1041 26.07 -10.47 34.58
C THR A 1041 25.05 -9.50 35.24
N SER A 1042 23.92 -10.02 35.74
CA SER A 1042 22.87 -9.27 36.46
C SER A 1042 23.09 -9.15 37.98
N SER A 1043 22.27 -8.28 38.60
CA SER A 1043 21.87 -8.17 40.04
C SER A 1043 22.62 -7.18 40.96
N GLY A 1044 21.86 -6.62 41.93
CA GLY A 1044 22.33 -5.70 43.00
C GLY A 1044 21.48 -4.42 43.12
N CYS A 1045 20.66 -4.30 44.16
CA CYS A 1045 19.73 -3.17 44.42
C CYS A 1045 20.27 -2.19 45.50
N ILE A 1046 19.50 -1.14 45.84
CA ILE A 1046 19.64 -0.20 46.99
C ILE A 1046 20.76 0.88 46.84
N ASP A 1047 20.65 2.17 47.21
CA ASP A 1047 19.58 3.20 47.45
C ASP A 1047 20.33 4.54 47.76
N ASP A 1048 19.80 5.78 47.86
CA ASP A 1048 18.61 6.53 47.36
C ASP A 1048 18.85 8.05 47.67
N THR A 1049 17.85 8.94 47.49
CA THR A 1049 17.69 10.34 47.95
C THR A 1049 18.41 11.47 47.19
N THR A 1050 17.67 12.13 46.29
CA THR A 1050 17.33 13.60 46.27
C THR A 1050 16.78 13.96 44.86
N ARG A 1051 15.49 14.26 44.66
CA ARG A 1051 14.60 15.33 45.17
C ARG A 1051 14.96 16.72 44.62
N GLY A 1052 14.25 17.15 43.57
CA GLY A 1052 14.35 18.50 42.98
C GLY A 1052 13.54 18.66 41.69
N SER A 1053 12.31 19.15 41.78
CA SER A 1053 11.46 19.47 40.61
C SER A 1053 11.40 20.99 40.39
N ALA A 1054 11.45 21.45 39.14
CA ALA A 1054 11.17 22.84 38.79
C ALA A 1054 10.61 22.94 37.36
N VAL A 1055 9.36 23.38 37.25
CA VAL A 1055 8.60 23.62 36.02
C VAL A 1055 9.25 24.70 35.14
N LYS A 1056 9.21 24.52 33.81
CA LYS A 1056 9.07 25.65 32.87
C LYS A 1056 7.96 25.39 31.86
N ARG A 1057 6.97 26.28 31.85
CA ARG A 1057 5.98 26.42 30.76
C ARG A 1057 6.72 26.80 29.47
N PHE A 1058 6.29 26.27 28.33
CA PHE A 1058 6.60 26.83 27.01
C PHE A 1058 5.33 26.91 26.18
N SER A 1059 5.08 28.08 25.60
CA SER A 1059 3.87 28.40 24.85
C SER A 1059 3.90 27.86 23.41
N ILE A 1060 2.70 27.65 22.87
CA ILE A 1060 2.44 27.23 21.49
C ILE A 1060 3.05 28.22 20.48
N THR A 1061 3.79 27.75 19.48
CA THR A 1061 3.89 28.40 18.15
C THR A 1061 4.31 27.43 17.04
N PHE A 1062 3.53 27.41 15.95
CA PHE A 1062 3.78 26.87 14.60
C PHE A 1062 4.94 25.89 14.32
N ALA A 1063 4.59 24.64 14.01
CA ALA A 1063 5.41 23.78 13.16
C ALA A 1063 5.17 24.11 11.66
N ARG A 1064 6.16 24.71 10.99
CA ARG A 1064 6.14 24.93 9.53
C ARG A 1064 6.69 23.71 8.78
N HIS A 1065 6.14 23.41 7.60
CA HIS A 1065 6.71 22.42 6.68
C HIS A 1065 8.01 22.95 6.03
N PRO A 1066 9.06 22.10 5.87
CA PRO A 1066 10.29 22.47 5.19
C PRO A 1066 10.25 22.12 3.69
N THR A 1067 9.63 22.98 2.87
CA THR A 1067 9.79 22.95 1.41
C THR A 1067 9.77 24.37 0.83
N ASN A 1068 10.91 24.77 0.27
CA ASN A 1068 11.21 26.06 -0.38
C ASN A 1068 11.33 27.29 0.55
N GLU A 1069 12.18 28.23 0.12
CA GLU A 1069 12.80 29.29 0.93
C GLU A 1069 12.35 30.70 0.50
N HIS A 1070 12.75 31.74 1.24
CA HIS A 1070 12.78 33.13 0.76
C HIS A 1070 14.09 33.81 1.22
N PRO A 1071 14.65 34.77 0.44
CA PRO A 1071 16.03 35.24 0.60
C PRO A 1071 16.21 36.46 1.52
N ASP A 1072 17.46 36.95 1.56
CA ASP A 1072 17.91 38.26 2.05
C ASP A 1072 17.82 38.55 3.56
N LEU A 1073 18.74 37.92 4.34
CA LEU A 1073 19.33 38.58 5.52
C LEU A 1073 20.70 38.01 5.96
N PHE A 1074 21.70 37.99 5.06
CA PHE A 1074 23.10 37.66 5.40
C PHE A 1074 24.06 38.80 5.07
N ARG A 1075 24.36 39.68 6.05
CA ARG A 1075 25.45 40.66 5.91
C ARG A 1075 26.13 41.13 7.20
N CYS A 1076 26.51 40.22 8.10
CA CYS A 1076 27.70 40.46 8.94
C CYS A 1076 28.27 39.18 9.56
N TRP A 1077 29.33 38.63 8.94
CA TRP A 1077 30.63 38.29 9.55
C TRP A 1077 31.47 37.58 8.48
N SER A 1078 32.80 37.74 8.52
CA SER A 1078 33.66 37.49 7.36
C SER A 1078 35.07 37.05 7.77
N VAL A 1079 35.59 36.01 7.11
CA VAL A 1079 36.98 35.49 7.22
C VAL A 1079 37.24 34.80 8.58
N SER A 1080 37.92 33.64 8.68
CA SER A 1080 38.75 32.86 7.73
C SER A 1080 38.53 31.34 7.81
N SER A 1081 38.88 30.63 6.73
CA SER A 1081 39.20 29.18 6.74
C SER A 1081 40.45 28.91 7.62
N GLU A 1082 40.79 27.70 8.08
CA GLU A 1082 40.33 26.37 7.64
C GLU A 1082 40.51 25.29 8.72
N GLY A 1083 39.68 24.24 8.67
CA GLY A 1083 40.11 22.87 8.99
C GLY A 1083 40.10 22.38 10.44
N PHE A 1084 39.00 21.73 10.86
CA PHE A 1084 39.09 20.38 11.44
C PHE A 1084 37.79 19.58 11.23
N LEU A 1085 37.90 18.24 11.16
CA LEU A 1085 36.74 17.34 10.97
C LEU A 1085 35.91 17.21 12.26
N GLY A 1086 34.58 17.29 12.15
CA GLY A 1086 33.68 16.81 13.20
C GLY A 1086 32.20 17.18 13.05
N SER A 1087 31.32 16.16 13.13
CA SER A 1087 29.89 16.27 13.47
C SER A 1087 28.91 16.92 12.47
N SER A 1088 28.80 16.36 11.25
CA SER A 1088 27.61 16.49 10.38
C SER A 1088 26.70 15.25 10.51
N GLY A 1089 25.94 15.16 11.60
CA GLY A 1089 24.99 14.07 11.83
C GLY A 1089 23.55 14.44 11.43
N PHE A 1090 22.82 13.48 10.83
CA PHE A 1090 21.39 13.47 10.44
C PHE A 1090 20.95 13.64 8.96
N GLU A 1091 21.84 13.85 7.98
CA GLU A 1091 21.45 13.81 6.55
C GLU A 1091 21.75 12.49 5.80
N LEU A 1092 22.44 11.53 6.43
CA LEU A 1092 23.08 10.42 5.69
C LEU A 1092 22.20 9.18 5.36
N TYR A 1093 20.86 9.24 5.53
CA TYR A 1093 20.01 8.03 5.51
C TYR A 1093 18.74 8.05 4.63
N SER A 1094 18.57 9.03 3.74
CA SER A 1094 17.63 8.87 2.61
C SER A 1094 18.27 9.31 1.28
N MET A 1095 18.78 8.34 0.52
CA MET A 1095 19.28 8.54 -0.85
C MET A 1095 18.15 8.43 -1.89
N VAL A 1096 16.96 8.94 -1.56
CA VAL A 1096 15.74 8.76 -2.36
C VAL A 1096 15.32 10.10 -2.97
N PRO A 1097 15.21 10.22 -4.31
CA PRO A 1097 14.80 11.48 -4.93
C PRO A 1097 13.38 11.87 -4.49
N SER A 1098 13.25 13.08 -3.94
CA SER A 1098 11.97 13.66 -3.50
C SER A 1098 10.96 13.70 -4.65
N ILE A 1099 9.67 13.54 -4.35
CA ILE A 1099 8.59 13.58 -5.33
C ILE A 1099 8.11 15.03 -5.50
N CYS A 1100 7.88 15.45 -6.75
CA CYS A 1100 7.30 16.75 -7.06
C CYS A 1100 5.88 16.87 -6.47
N PRO A 1101 5.48 18.05 -5.96
CA PRO A 1101 4.13 18.27 -5.45
C PRO A 1101 3.07 18.01 -6.53
N LEU A 1102 1.85 17.73 -6.09
CA LEU A 1102 0.68 17.77 -6.97
C LEU A 1102 0.40 19.23 -7.35
N GLU A 1103 0.15 19.46 -8.64
CA GLU A 1103 -0.33 20.72 -9.21
C GLU A 1103 -1.80 20.58 -9.62
N THR A 1104 -2.60 21.60 -9.33
CA THR A 1104 -4.03 21.63 -9.69
C THR A 1104 -4.20 22.07 -11.14
N LEU A 1105 -4.50 21.13 -12.03
CA LEU A 1105 -4.78 21.40 -13.44
C LEU A 1105 -6.17 22.02 -13.65
N HIS A 1106 -7.16 21.63 -12.82
CA HIS A 1106 -8.50 22.24 -12.83
C HIS A 1106 -9.21 22.08 -11.49
N ASN A 1107 -9.96 23.10 -11.05
CA ASN A 1107 -10.77 23.06 -9.82
C ASN A 1107 -12.12 23.78 -9.94
N SER A 1108 -12.72 23.72 -11.12
CA SER A 1108 -14.11 24.16 -11.34
C SER A 1108 -14.89 23.27 -12.33
N LEU A 1109 -14.47 22.00 -12.54
CA LEU A 1109 -15.26 21.06 -13.35
C LEU A 1109 -16.52 20.62 -12.59
N SER A 1110 -17.62 20.45 -13.33
CA SER A 1110 -18.78 19.68 -12.90
C SER A 1110 -18.59 18.19 -13.20
N LEU A 1111 -19.25 17.32 -12.43
CA LEU A 1111 -19.29 15.88 -12.73
C LEU A 1111 -19.88 15.57 -14.12
N LYS A 1112 -20.83 16.38 -14.60
CA LYS A 1112 -21.46 16.21 -15.92
C LYS A 1112 -20.47 16.42 -17.06
N GLN A 1113 -19.69 17.50 -17.05
CA GLN A 1113 -18.67 17.76 -18.08
C GLN A 1113 -17.65 16.60 -18.15
N VAL A 1114 -17.21 16.10 -17.00
CA VAL A 1114 -16.28 14.96 -16.92
C VAL A 1114 -16.94 13.68 -17.46
N ASP A 1115 -18.23 13.46 -17.18
CA ASP A 1115 -18.96 12.28 -17.68
C ASP A 1115 -19.20 12.31 -19.19
N GLU A 1116 -19.55 13.47 -19.76
CA GLU A 1116 -19.75 13.68 -21.20
C GLU A 1116 -18.42 13.57 -21.97
N PHE A 1117 -17.32 14.06 -21.41
CA PHE A 1117 -15.97 13.84 -21.92
C PHE A 1117 -15.59 12.35 -21.90
N LEU A 1118 -15.77 11.65 -20.77
CA LEU A 1118 -15.47 10.22 -20.66
C LEU A 1118 -16.41 9.35 -21.52
N ALA A 1119 -17.63 9.80 -21.79
CA ALA A 1119 -18.55 9.18 -22.73
C ALA A 1119 -18.05 9.30 -24.18
N SER A 1120 -17.83 10.53 -24.66
CA SER A 1120 -17.48 10.80 -26.06
C SER A 1120 -16.15 10.14 -26.47
N ILE A 1121 -15.14 10.17 -25.58
CA ILE A 1121 -13.84 9.55 -25.83
C ILE A 1121 -13.89 8.01 -25.90
N THR A 1122 -14.82 7.37 -25.18
CA THR A 1122 -14.93 5.89 -25.11
C THR A 1122 -16.01 5.29 -26.02
N ALA A 1123 -16.94 6.10 -26.53
CA ALA A 1123 -18.00 5.71 -27.46
C ALA A 1123 -17.50 5.48 -28.90
N SER A 1124 -16.42 6.17 -29.30
CA SER A 1124 -15.83 6.10 -30.65
C SER A 1124 -15.01 4.82 -30.89
N THR A 1125 -15.59 3.66 -30.55
CA THR A 1125 -14.99 2.31 -30.73
C THR A 1125 -16.02 1.26 -31.19
N SER A 1126 -17.27 1.65 -31.46
CA SER A 1126 -18.37 0.72 -31.80
C SER A 1126 -18.94 0.89 -33.22
N CYS A 1127 -18.13 1.40 -34.14
CA CYS A 1127 -18.27 1.28 -35.60
C CYS A 1127 -16.97 1.74 -36.27
N GLU A 1128 -16.62 1.16 -37.42
CA GLU A 1128 -15.88 1.72 -38.57
C GLU A 1128 -15.39 0.56 -39.46
N ASN A 1129 -16.30 0.05 -40.32
CA ASN A 1129 -15.94 -0.69 -41.54
C ASN A 1129 -16.45 0.16 -42.70
N PHE A 1130 -15.66 1.15 -43.13
CA PHE A 1130 -16.02 2.05 -44.24
C PHE A 1130 -15.41 1.59 -45.57
N PRO A 1131 -16.23 1.28 -46.59
CA PRO A 1131 -15.80 1.28 -47.99
C PRO A 1131 -15.89 2.71 -48.58
N GLN A 1132 -15.23 2.90 -49.73
CA GLN A 1132 -14.95 4.22 -50.31
C GLN A 1132 -16.05 4.75 -51.27
N THR A 1133 -15.93 6.02 -51.63
CA THR A 1133 -16.87 6.80 -52.46
C THR A 1133 -16.90 6.42 -53.95
N SER A 1134 -18.09 6.31 -54.56
CA SER A 1134 -18.32 6.74 -55.96
C SER A 1134 -19.81 6.83 -56.39
N THR A 1135 -20.23 8.06 -56.71
CA THR A 1135 -21.15 8.52 -57.79
C THR A 1135 -22.33 7.68 -58.37
N ALA A 1136 -23.42 8.40 -58.68
CA ALA A 1136 -24.32 8.28 -59.85
C ALA A 1136 -25.70 7.57 -59.77
N SER A 1137 -26.71 8.34 -59.31
CA SER A 1137 -27.98 8.64 -60.01
C SER A 1137 -29.06 7.59 -60.37
N PHE A 1138 -30.33 8.06 -60.24
CA PHE A 1138 -31.58 7.72 -60.95
C PHE A 1138 -32.58 6.64 -60.44
N ARG A 1139 -33.84 7.13 -60.33
CA ARG A 1139 -35.16 6.47 -60.42
C ARG A 1139 -35.70 5.61 -59.26
N SER A 1140 -36.74 6.18 -58.64
CA SER A 1140 -37.86 5.59 -57.89
C SER A 1140 -39.06 5.30 -58.83
N PRO A 1141 -40.29 4.95 -58.37
CA PRO A 1141 -40.75 4.26 -57.13
C PRO A 1141 -41.73 3.08 -57.38
N SER A 1142 -41.88 2.13 -56.43
CA SER A 1142 -43.10 1.30 -56.12
C SER A 1142 -42.71 0.04 -55.31
N PHE A 1143 -43.47 -0.52 -54.37
CA PHE A 1143 -44.72 -0.11 -53.72
C PHE A 1143 -44.77 -0.71 -52.28
N LEU A 1144 -45.62 -0.15 -51.43
CA LEU A 1144 -45.98 -0.51 -50.04
C LEU A 1144 -45.54 -1.89 -49.47
N ASP A 1145 -44.99 -1.87 -48.25
CA ASP A 1145 -45.79 -2.31 -47.08
C ASP A 1145 -45.43 -1.48 -45.82
N ALA A 1146 -46.27 -1.46 -44.79
CA ALA A 1146 -46.26 -0.40 -43.77
C ALA A 1146 -46.15 -0.87 -42.30
N ILE A 1147 -45.12 -0.38 -41.60
CA ILE A 1147 -45.09 -0.29 -40.13
C ILE A 1147 -44.69 1.14 -39.76
N SER A 1148 -45.57 1.86 -39.04
CA SER A 1148 -45.31 3.21 -38.55
C SER A 1148 -44.48 3.17 -37.27
N GLU A 1149 -43.40 3.94 -37.22
CA GLU A 1149 -42.73 4.28 -35.96
C GLU A 1149 -43.72 4.95 -35.00
N ARG A 1150 -43.53 4.74 -33.69
CA ARG A 1150 -44.02 5.63 -32.65
C ARG A 1150 -42.88 5.90 -31.67
N LYS A 1151 -42.66 7.17 -31.34
CA LYS A 1151 -41.96 7.55 -30.12
C LYS A 1151 -42.70 6.95 -28.92
N CYS A 1152 -41.99 6.32 -28.00
CA CYS A 1152 -42.54 5.92 -26.72
C CYS A 1152 -41.64 6.47 -25.61
N SER A 1153 -42.25 7.14 -24.62
CA SER A 1153 -41.58 7.64 -23.43
C SER A 1153 -41.27 6.49 -22.48
N LEU A 1154 -40.03 6.40 -22.00
CA LEU A 1154 -39.68 5.53 -20.88
C LEU A 1154 -40.25 6.12 -19.59
N ASN A 1155 -41.45 5.66 -19.22
CA ASN A 1155 -42.09 6.05 -17.97
C ASN A 1155 -41.41 5.41 -16.75
N THR A 1156 -41.41 6.15 -15.66
CA THR A 1156 -41.06 5.71 -14.32
C THR A 1156 -41.83 4.44 -13.93
N TYR A 1157 -41.15 3.48 -13.29
CA TYR A 1157 -41.81 2.40 -12.56
C TYR A 1157 -41.29 2.36 -11.12
N THR A 1158 -42.19 2.55 -10.15
CA THR A 1158 -41.86 2.62 -8.72
C THR A 1158 -42.32 1.33 -8.04
N PRO A 1159 -41.41 0.52 -7.46
CA PRO A 1159 -41.81 -0.61 -6.63
C PRO A 1159 -42.59 -0.12 -5.39
N ALA A 1160 -43.74 -0.73 -5.11
CA ALA A 1160 -44.56 -0.36 -3.95
C ALA A 1160 -43.91 -0.82 -2.63
N LYS A 1161 -44.18 -0.07 -1.56
CA LYS A 1161 -43.75 -0.43 -0.19
C LYS A 1161 -44.39 -1.76 0.22
N ILE A 1162 -43.56 -2.70 0.69
CA ILE A 1162 -44.01 -3.83 1.51
C ILE A 1162 -43.69 -3.49 2.97
N GLN A 1163 -44.71 -3.32 3.80
CA GLN A 1163 -44.57 -3.24 5.25
C GLN A 1163 -44.59 -4.67 5.85
N PRO A 1164 -43.92 -4.90 6.99
CA PRO A 1164 -43.97 -6.20 7.67
C PRO A 1164 -45.35 -6.43 8.31
N THR A 1165 -45.93 -7.61 8.07
CA THR A 1165 -47.12 -8.10 8.77
C THR A 1165 -46.74 -8.98 9.98
N SER A 1166 -47.59 -8.96 11.00
CA SER A 1166 -47.34 -9.56 12.32
C SER A 1166 -47.48 -11.09 12.36
N PHE A 1167 -46.89 -11.69 13.40
CA PHE A 1167 -47.22 -13.05 13.86
C PHE A 1167 -48.63 -13.09 14.45
N GLU A 1168 -49.37 -14.17 14.20
CA GLU A 1168 -50.23 -14.80 15.21
C GLU A 1168 -50.60 -16.27 14.85
N ASP A 1169 -50.75 -17.08 15.91
CA ASP A 1169 -51.35 -18.42 16.06
C ASP A 1169 -51.34 -19.50 14.95
N PHE A 1170 -50.62 -20.58 15.25
CA PHE A 1170 -50.77 -21.91 14.64
C PHE A 1170 -51.61 -22.84 15.54
N ALA A 1171 -52.71 -23.39 15.02
CA ALA A 1171 -53.46 -24.48 15.65
C ALA A 1171 -53.96 -25.50 14.59
N GLY A 1172 -53.93 -26.80 14.89
CA GLY A 1172 -54.52 -27.83 14.01
C GLY A 1172 -53.62 -29.03 13.64
N ARG A 1173 -53.22 -29.82 14.64
CA ARG A 1173 -52.48 -31.10 14.56
C ARG A 1173 -52.92 -32.11 13.46
N ARG A 1174 -51.98 -33.02 13.11
CA ARG A 1174 -52.11 -34.42 12.57
C ARG A 1174 -52.26 -34.60 11.03
N SER A 1175 -51.82 -35.71 10.40
CA SER A 1175 -50.75 -36.72 10.70
C SER A 1175 -50.66 -37.83 9.62
N VAL A 1176 -49.53 -38.57 9.57
CA VAL A 1176 -49.29 -39.88 8.89
C VAL A 1176 -48.89 -39.82 7.39
N GLU A 1177 -48.15 -40.84 6.95
CA GLU A 1177 -47.38 -40.95 5.70
C GLU A 1177 -48.02 -41.81 4.57
N ARG A 1178 -47.43 -41.69 3.36
CA ARG A 1178 -47.19 -42.75 2.34
C ARG A 1178 -48.38 -43.47 1.66
N SER A 1179 -48.66 -43.00 0.43
CA SER A 1179 -48.60 -43.76 -0.86
C SER A 1179 -49.30 -45.13 -1.01
N PRO A 1180 -50.06 -45.37 -2.11
CA PRO A 1180 -49.39 -45.81 -3.35
C PRO A 1180 -49.99 -45.30 -4.68
N SER A 1181 -49.44 -45.84 -5.78
CA SER A 1181 -49.66 -45.55 -7.21
C SER A 1181 -51.05 -45.83 -7.82
N GLY A 1182 -51.41 -45.09 -8.88
CA GLY A 1182 -52.41 -45.51 -9.89
C GLY A 1182 -53.15 -44.33 -10.58
N PRO A 1183 -53.11 -44.17 -11.91
CA PRO A 1183 -53.70 -43.01 -12.61
C PRO A 1183 -55.03 -43.31 -13.34
N THR A 1184 -55.95 -42.33 -13.42
CA THR A 1184 -56.65 -41.87 -14.66
C THR A 1184 -57.72 -40.80 -14.39
N GLY A 1185 -57.79 -39.77 -15.26
CA GLY A 1185 -58.84 -38.73 -15.30
C GLY A 1185 -58.83 -37.71 -14.13
N SER A 1186 -59.51 -36.56 -14.20
CA SER A 1186 -59.96 -35.73 -15.36
C SER A 1186 -60.47 -34.37 -14.85
N SER A 1187 -60.59 -33.36 -15.73
CA SER A 1187 -61.38 -32.11 -15.56
C SER A 1187 -61.13 -31.21 -14.33
N VAL A 1188 -60.30 -30.18 -14.55
CA VAL A 1188 -60.57 -28.72 -14.35
C VAL A 1188 -62.09 -28.40 -14.25
N PRO A 1189 -62.61 -27.52 -13.34
CA PRO A 1189 -62.17 -26.12 -13.18
C PRO A 1189 -62.12 -25.50 -11.75
N ASP A 1190 -61.61 -24.26 -11.73
CA ASP A 1190 -61.89 -23.09 -10.85
C ASP A 1190 -62.02 -23.26 -9.31
N ILE A 1191 -61.05 -22.72 -8.57
CA ILE A 1191 -61.04 -21.31 -8.07
C ILE A 1191 -59.59 -20.89 -7.73
#